data_AF-A0A3N2KQA1-F1
#
_entry.id   AF-A0A3N2KQA1-F1
#
_cell.length_a   1.000
_cell.length_b   1.000
_cell.length_c   1.000
_cell.angle_alpha   90.00
_cell.angle_beta   90.00
_cell.angle_gamma   90.00
#
_symmetry.space_group_name_H-M   'P 1'
#
loop_
_entity.id
_entity.type
_entity.pdbx_description
1 polymer ?
#
loop_
_entity_poly.entity_id
_entity_poly.type
_entity_poly.pdbx_seq_one_letter_code
_entity_poly.pdbx_strand_id
1 'polypeptide(L)'
;MKIHVMSALVAIMCCFMADAAIPAVPRDTSFTVWSTDKKIRKNHPEAVVAKPSLPDGVRAYNDVVYTTIKKTRFGDRDLHVDIFRPDDNKTYPALIMIHGGGWNSGDKSLQIPMAQQIASRGYVTIPVEYRLIPEALYPAGLHDIKTAVRWVRANAAQYGIDPERIAVSGCSAGAQLATLVGVTNGSKTHEGKGDWRKVSSDVQAVINMDGIATFVSESNIADARDRFNKKGVLPVNAQWLGGLYEDSPNNWKEASSLLWITPKSAPVCFISSGLPRYSDGRDSLVAIYDSLGIYSERHRIPVDVHPFWFFHPWVDTTVDYATSFLDRMFKPDLAKLPKRYRLTDYGVINDSTLLQTSAIQSVIDRAEAEGGGEVVVPAGTYLTGALFFKPGTSLTLYEGAVIKGSDDINDYPLIPSRMEGRSIYYHAALINAYHVDNFEISGPGTINGNGYKFWVEFWDNVERANKSGRPWTNLEVRRPRLVFLWGCDNACLSGVRLINSAFWTSHFYRCNDLVIENCEVQAPREPVRAPSSDAIDLDGCHRVIVRGCYLNCDDDGVCLKGGKGVYADCSYENDSVTDILVDGCVFGPNLHGTLTLGSECIHADNVVMRNCRVDNDCSVLRLKMRPDTYQTYENIRVENITGRFGTLVEILPWKQFFTLEGSNEHPVGLIRNVCISNVSGSCESLGVIAANADDTVIDFTISDIDVRAKTCIFRCNYPEVRLDNVKVNGKSPDILPADDEMKDSLNFDAVDLQQGKNKM
;
A
#
# COMPACT_ATOMS: atom_id res chain seq x y z
N MET A 1 -92.39 -46.18 -17.82
CA MET A 1 -91.43 -46.79 -18.76
C MET A 1 -90.45 -45.71 -19.20
N LYS A 2 -89.15 -45.97 -19.03
CA LYS A 2 -87.96 -45.16 -19.42
C LYS A 2 -87.63 -43.93 -18.56
N ILE A 3 -86.50 -44.07 -17.87
CA ILE A 3 -85.75 -43.12 -17.05
C ILE A 3 -84.89 -42.27 -17.99
N HIS A 4 -84.90 -40.94 -17.81
CA HIS A 4 -83.77 -40.08 -18.18
C HIS A 4 -83.55 -39.04 -17.07
N VAL A 5 -82.30 -39.02 -16.60
CA VAL A 5 -81.76 -38.15 -15.56
C VAL A 5 -81.60 -36.74 -16.15
N MET A 6 -82.16 -35.72 -15.52
CA MET A 6 -81.85 -34.32 -15.79
C MET A 6 -81.42 -33.65 -14.48
N SER A 7 -80.13 -33.35 -14.40
CA SER A 7 -79.49 -32.65 -13.29
C SER A 7 -79.77 -31.14 -13.37
N ALA A 8 -80.01 -30.55 -12.20
CA ALA A 8 -80.42 -29.17 -11.99
C ALA A 8 -79.35 -28.14 -12.42
N LEU A 9 -79.79 -27.07 -13.10
CA LEU A 9 -79.03 -25.83 -13.25
C LEU A 9 -79.23 -24.96 -12.00
N VAL A 10 -78.15 -24.70 -11.27
CA VAL A 10 -78.07 -23.61 -10.29
C VAL A 10 -77.27 -22.49 -10.95
N ALA A 11 -77.91 -21.33 -11.12
CA ALA A 11 -77.28 -20.12 -11.61
C ALA A 11 -76.40 -19.51 -10.51
N ILE A 12 -75.09 -19.46 -10.73
CA ILE A 12 -74.15 -18.64 -9.96
C ILE A 12 -73.69 -17.51 -10.88
N MET A 13 -73.98 -16.29 -10.44
CA MET A 13 -73.60 -15.03 -11.08
C MET A 13 -72.09 -14.82 -10.89
N CYS A 14 -71.29 -15.09 -11.92
CA CYS A 14 -69.88 -14.71 -11.94
C CYS A 14 -69.74 -13.26 -12.41
N CYS A 15 -69.39 -12.37 -11.48
CA CYS A 15 -68.83 -11.06 -11.80
C CYS A 15 -67.54 -11.24 -12.59
N PHE A 16 -67.50 -10.81 -13.84
CA PHE A 16 -66.24 -10.58 -14.54
C PHE A 16 -65.58 -9.34 -13.93
N MET A 17 -64.59 -9.54 -13.06
CA MET A 17 -63.58 -8.52 -12.84
C MET A 17 -62.71 -8.47 -14.09
N ALA A 18 -62.78 -7.36 -14.83
CA ALA A 18 -61.82 -7.07 -15.87
C ALA A 18 -60.46 -6.83 -15.20
N ASP A 19 -59.48 -7.71 -15.43
CA ASP A 19 -58.09 -7.41 -15.13
C ASP A 19 -57.70 -6.16 -15.92
N ALA A 20 -57.45 -5.06 -15.22
CA ALA A 20 -56.93 -3.85 -15.81
C ALA A 20 -55.51 -4.16 -16.33
N ALA A 21 -55.35 -4.22 -17.65
CA ALA A 21 -54.04 -4.34 -18.28
C ALA A 21 -53.13 -3.21 -17.79
N ILE A 22 -51.98 -3.57 -17.21
CA ILE A 22 -50.98 -2.60 -16.77
C ILE A 22 -50.45 -1.88 -18.03
N PRO A 23 -50.58 -0.54 -18.13
CA PRO A 23 -50.13 0.17 -19.32
C PRO A 23 -48.61 0.13 -19.43
N ALA A 24 -48.09 -0.10 -20.65
CA ALA A 24 -46.67 -0.04 -20.94
C ALA A 24 -46.11 1.36 -20.64
N VAL A 25 -44.86 1.45 -20.19
CA VAL A 25 -44.18 2.72 -19.91
C VAL A 25 -44.15 3.58 -21.19
N PRO A 26 -44.78 4.77 -21.21
CA PRO A 26 -44.74 5.66 -22.37
C PRO A 26 -43.31 6.09 -22.69
N ARG A 27 -42.91 6.04 -23.96
CA ARG A 27 -41.60 6.49 -24.45
C ARG A 27 -41.75 7.63 -25.44
N ASP A 28 -40.97 8.71 -25.28
CA ASP A 28 -40.84 9.74 -26.31
C ASP A 28 -39.90 9.25 -27.42
N THR A 29 -40.44 9.06 -28.62
CA THR A 29 -39.70 8.57 -29.80
C THR A 29 -39.35 9.69 -30.78
N SER A 30 -39.47 10.96 -30.38
CA SER A 30 -39.19 12.12 -31.26
C SER A 30 -37.70 12.31 -31.55
N PHE A 31 -36.84 11.88 -30.62
CA PHE A 31 -35.38 11.91 -30.76
C PHE A 31 -34.85 10.56 -31.26
N THR A 32 -34.33 10.54 -32.49
CA THR A 32 -33.73 9.34 -33.10
C THR A 32 -32.47 9.71 -33.88
N VAL A 33 -31.61 8.73 -34.16
CA VAL A 33 -30.46 8.90 -35.05
C VAL A 33 -30.91 9.38 -36.43
N TRP A 34 -32.00 8.83 -36.98
CA TRP A 34 -32.57 9.24 -38.26
C TRP A 34 -33.07 10.69 -38.26
N SER A 35 -33.83 11.10 -37.24
CA SER A 35 -34.36 12.48 -37.17
C SER A 35 -33.25 13.50 -36.96
N THR A 36 -32.16 13.10 -36.33
CA THR A 36 -30.95 13.91 -36.16
C THR A 36 -30.16 14.01 -37.47
N ASP A 37 -29.91 12.88 -38.15
CA ASP A 37 -29.22 12.84 -39.45
C ASP A 37 -29.88 13.77 -40.46
N LYS A 38 -31.21 13.67 -40.59
CA LYS A 38 -31.99 14.55 -41.49
C LYS A 38 -31.80 16.04 -41.19
N LYS A 39 -31.62 16.42 -39.91
CA LYS A 39 -31.42 17.81 -39.50
C LYS A 39 -30.02 18.31 -39.85
N ILE A 40 -28.98 17.52 -39.57
CA ILE A 40 -27.61 18.00 -39.70
C ILE A 40 -27.06 17.86 -41.12
N ARG A 41 -27.54 16.88 -41.89
CA ARG A 41 -27.06 16.56 -43.26
C ARG A 41 -27.20 17.74 -44.23
N LYS A 42 -28.07 18.71 -43.93
CA LYS A 42 -28.20 19.97 -44.68
C LYS A 42 -26.95 20.86 -44.57
N ASN A 43 -26.36 20.93 -43.39
CA ASN A 43 -25.22 21.80 -43.10
C ASN A 43 -23.89 21.03 -43.02
N HIS A 44 -23.98 19.71 -42.85
CA HIS A 44 -22.85 18.78 -42.72
C HIS A 44 -23.04 17.56 -43.62
N PRO A 45 -22.98 17.70 -44.96
CA PRO A 45 -23.13 16.57 -45.89
C PRO A 45 -22.02 15.52 -45.76
N GLU A 46 -20.88 15.88 -45.17
CA GLU A 46 -19.75 15.01 -44.86
C GLU A 46 -20.03 14.02 -43.71
N ALA A 47 -21.03 14.33 -42.87
CA ALA A 47 -21.35 13.52 -41.69
C ALA A 47 -21.96 12.16 -42.10
N VAL A 48 -21.37 11.07 -41.60
CA VAL A 48 -21.87 9.70 -41.83
C VAL A 48 -22.31 9.09 -40.52
N VAL A 49 -23.55 8.59 -40.45
CA VAL A 49 -24.06 7.92 -39.25
C VAL A 49 -23.16 6.76 -38.85
N ALA A 50 -22.67 6.79 -37.61
CA ALA A 50 -21.95 5.68 -36.99
C ALA A 50 -22.92 4.53 -36.75
N LYS A 51 -22.61 3.36 -37.32
CA LYS A 51 -23.46 2.17 -37.21
C LYS A 51 -22.82 1.16 -36.25
N PRO A 52 -23.63 0.42 -35.48
CA PRO A 52 -23.13 -0.73 -34.73
C PRO A 52 -22.44 -1.73 -35.65
N SER A 53 -21.23 -2.13 -35.28
CA SER A 53 -20.47 -3.19 -35.92
C SER A 53 -19.60 -3.82 -34.84
N LEU A 54 -19.89 -5.07 -34.46
CA LEU A 54 -19.12 -5.77 -33.43
C LEU A 54 -17.72 -6.08 -33.98
N PRO A 55 -16.62 -5.54 -33.40
CA PRO A 55 -15.28 -5.79 -33.88
C PRO A 55 -14.83 -7.24 -33.63
N ASP A 56 -13.90 -7.73 -34.45
CA ASP A 56 -13.24 -9.01 -34.21
C ASP A 56 -12.54 -9.00 -32.83
N GLY A 57 -12.65 -10.11 -32.10
CA GLY A 57 -12.08 -10.22 -30.76
C GLY A 57 -12.87 -9.48 -29.67
N VAL A 58 -14.08 -9.00 -29.95
CA VAL A 58 -15.01 -8.44 -28.95
C VAL A 58 -16.23 -9.34 -28.79
N ARG A 59 -16.57 -9.65 -27.54
CA ARG A 59 -17.77 -10.42 -27.15
C ARG A 59 -18.86 -9.48 -26.62
N ALA A 60 -20.11 -9.76 -27.00
CA ALA A 60 -21.29 -9.00 -26.58
C ALA A 60 -22.22 -9.83 -25.68
N TYR A 61 -22.78 -9.19 -24.65
CA TYR A 61 -23.90 -9.69 -23.84
C TYR A 61 -24.99 -8.62 -23.88
N ASN A 62 -26.14 -8.91 -24.49
CA ASN A 62 -27.19 -7.92 -24.69
C ASN A 62 -28.33 -8.13 -23.70
N ASP A 63 -29.01 -7.03 -23.34
CA ASP A 63 -30.21 -7.00 -22.50
C ASP A 63 -30.06 -7.77 -21.18
N VAL A 64 -28.91 -7.59 -20.52
CA VAL A 64 -28.67 -8.16 -19.19
C VAL A 64 -29.38 -7.33 -18.14
N VAL A 65 -30.29 -7.94 -17.38
CA VAL A 65 -31.00 -7.27 -16.28
C VAL A 65 -30.04 -7.00 -15.12
N TYR A 66 -29.90 -5.73 -14.72
CA TYR A 66 -29.04 -5.34 -13.59
C TYR A 66 -29.85 -5.03 -12.32
N THR A 67 -31.12 -4.68 -12.43
CA THR A 67 -32.05 -4.50 -11.30
C THR A 67 -33.50 -4.55 -11.77
N THR A 68 -34.40 -4.92 -10.85
CA THR A 68 -35.84 -4.88 -11.06
C THR A 68 -36.50 -3.94 -10.04
N ILE A 69 -37.13 -2.87 -10.53
CA ILE A 69 -37.87 -1.94 -9.68
C ILE A 69 -39.29 -2.46 -9.52
N LYS A 70 -39.60 -2.89 -8.29
CA LYS A 70 -40.90 -3.46 -7.97
C LYS A 70 -41.98 -2.40 -7.81
N LYS A 71 -43.20 -2.73 -8.24
CA LYS A 71 -44.42 -1.93 -7.99
C LYS A 71 -44.32 -0.47 -8.47
N THR A 72 -43.80 -0.25 -9.67
CA THR A 72 -43.95 1.08 -10.30
C THR A 72 -45.42 1.29 -10.68
N ARG A 73 -45.78 2.53 -11.05
CA ARG A 73 -47.12 2.82 -11.60
C ARG A 73 -47.44 2.09 -12.92
N PHE A 74 -46.43 1.45 -13.52
CA PHE A 74 -46.51 0.65 -14.74
C PHE A 74 -46.14 -0.82 -14.50
N GLY A 75 -46.23 -1.30 -13.24
CA GLY A 75 -45.85 -2.68 -12.87
C GLY A 75 -44.38 -2.82 -12.49
N ASP A 76 -43.90 -4.05 -12.44
CA ASP A 76 -42.47 -4.32 -12.22
C ASP A 76 -41.66 -3.88 -13.45
N ARG A 77 -40.50 -3.26 -13.21
CA ARG A 77 -39.65 -2.67 -14.26
C ARG A 77 -38.23 -3.21 -14.16
N ASP A 78 -37.84 -4.05 -15.12
CA ASP A 78 -36.46 -4.50 -15.28
C ASP A 78 -35.64 -3.43 -15.99
N LEU A 79 -34.47 -3.07 -15.48
CA LEU A 79 -33.52 -2.20 -16.17
C LEU A 79 -32.33 -3.02 -16.68
N HIS A 80 -31.89 -2.70 -17.90
CA HIS A 80 -30.94 -3.52 -18.65
C HIS A 80 -29.61 -2.81 -18.93
N VAL A 81 -28.56 -3.59 -19.10
CA VAL A 81 -27.29 -3.19 -19.69
C VAL A 81 -26.97 -4.05 -20.91
N ASP A 82 -26.22 -3.47 -21.85
CA ASP A 82 -25.44 -4.26 -22.81
C ASP A 82 -23.98 -4.25 -22.34
N ILE A 83 -23.22 -5.31 -22.64
CA ILE A 83 -21.81 -5.43 -22.24
C ILE A 83 -20.99 -5.84 -23.45
N PHE A 84 -19.97 -5.06 -23.80
CA PHE A 84 -18.98 -5.39 -24.81
C PHE A 84 -17.60 -5.50 -24.15
N ARG A 85 -16.89 -6.60 -24.40
CA ARG A 85 -15.55 -6.83 -23.81
C ARG A 85 -14.59 -7.51 -24.78
N PRO A 86 -13.26 -7.35 -24.62
CA PRO A 86 -12.28 -8.19 -25.30
C PRO A 86 -12.48 -9.67 -24.99
N ASP A 87 -12.34 -10.52 -26.01
CA ASP A 87 -12.55 -11.96 -25.96
C ASP A 87 -11.24 -12.75 -25.78
N ASP A 88 -10.56 -12.56 -24.64
CA ASP A 88 -9.26 -13.19 -24.36
C ASP A 88 -9.08 -13.66 -22.89
N ASN A 89 -10.17 -13.84 -22.15
CA ASN A 89 -10.19 -14.23 -20.73
C ASN A 89 -9.42 -13.32 -19.75
N LYS A 90 -8.93 -12.15 -20.16
CA LYS A 90 -8.30 -11.19 -19.25
C LYS A 90 -9.32 -10.31 -18.53
N THR A 91 -8.83 -9.61 -17.52
CA THR A 91 -9.56 -8.61 -16.73
C THR A 91 -9.23 -7.20 -17.22
N TYR A 92 -10.26 -6.36 -17.40
CA TYR A 92 -10.12 -5.01 -17.95
C TYR A 92 -10.84 -3.95 -17.10
N PRO A 93 -10.40 -2.69 -17.14
CA PRO A 93 -11.18 -1.57 -16.63
C PRO A 93 -12.54 -1.47 -17.35
N ALA A 94 -13.58 -1.03 -16.62
CA ALA A 94 -14.94 -0.89 -17.16
C ALA A 94 -15.36 0.57 -17.37
N LEU A 95 -16.20 0.81 -18.38
CA LEU A 95 -16.82 2.10 -18.69
C LEU A 95 -18.34 1.94 -18.81
N ILE A 96 -19.08 2.47 -17.84
CA ILE A 96 -20.55 2.49 -17.88
C ILE A 96 -21.01 3.72 -18.68
N MET A 97 -21.86 3.53 -19.70
CA MET A 97 -22.18 4.55 -20.70
C MET A 97 -23.64 4.98 -20.65
N ILE A 98 -23.89 6.21 -20.21
CA ILE A 98 -25.21 6.79 -19.98
C ILE A 98 -25.67 7.57 -21.21
N HIS A 99 -26.76 7.14 -21.84
CA HIS A 99 -27.26 7.76 -23.05
C HIS A 99 -27.84 9.17 -22.80
N GLY A 100 -27.86 9.98 -23.87
CA GLY A 100 -28.54 11.28 -23.89
C GLY A 100 -30.01 11.18 -24.28
N GLY A 101 -30.63 12.32 -24.64
CA GLY A 101 -32.05 12.38 -25.00
C GLY A 101 -32.91 13.19 -24.02
N GLY A 102 -32.31 14.16 -23.33
CA GLY A 102 -33.03 15.12 -22.51
C GLY A 102 -33.78 14.50 -21.32
N TRP A 103 -33.36 13.37 -20.76
CA TRP A 103 -34.05 12.69 -19.65
C TRP A 103 -35.50 12.25 -19.96
N ASN A 104 -35.99 12.39 -21.19
CA ASN A 104 -37.35 11.99 -21.61
C ASN A 104 -37.38 11.04 -22.82
N SER A 105 -36.27 10.90 -23.54
CA SER A 105 -36.16 10.11 -24.77
C SER A 105 -34.81 9.38 -24.84
N GLY A 106 -34.68 8.50 -25.85
CA GLY A 106 -33.47 7.72 -26.08
C GLY A 106 -33.39 6.43 -25.27
N ASP A 107 -32.39 5.62 -25.58
CA ASP A 107 -32.11 4.35 -24.90
C ASP A 107 -30.63 3.96 -25.06
N LYS A 108 -30.21 2.90 -24.37
CA LYS A 108 -28.82 2.40 -24.33
C LYS A 108 -28.23 2.09 -25.71
N SER A 109 -29.05 1.78 -26.72
CA SER A 109 -28.60 1.51 -28.09
C SER A 109 -27.89 2.70 -28.75
N LEU A 110 -28.20 3.93 -28.30
CA LEU A 110 -27.56 5.15 -28.78
C LEU A 110 -26.06 5.22 -28.45
N GLN A 111 -25.56 4.36 -27.55
CA GLN A 111 -24.14 4.29 -27.19
C GLN A 111 -23.41 3.13 -27.87
N ILE A 112 -24.13 2.16 -28.46
CA ILE A 112 -23.53 0.90 -28.97
C ILE A 112 -22.39 1.13 -29.97
N PRO A 113 -22.50 2.02 -30.99
CA PRO A 113 -21.40 2.21 -31.94
C PRO A 113 -20.09 2.63 -31.25
N MET A 114 -20.17 3.56 -30.29
CA MET A 114 -19.01 4.02 -29.51
C MET A 114 -18.53 2.96 -28.52
N ALA A 115 -19.46 2.26 -27.85
CA ALA A 115 -19.16 1.21 -26.90
C ALA A 115 -18.34 0.08 -27.53
N GLN A 116 -18.70 -0.33 -28.74
CA GLN A 116 -18.00 -1.36 -29.51
C GLN A 116 -16.58 -0.93 -29.89
N GLN A 117 -16.39 0.31 -30.35
CA GLN A 117 -15.07 0.83 -30.68
C GLN A 117 -14.15 0.93 -29.44
N ILE A 118 -14.67 1.42 -28.31
CA ILE A 118 -13.90 1.51 -27.06
C ILE A 118 -13.58 0.11 -26.52
N ALA A 119 -14.50 -0.86 -26.64
CA ALA A 119 -14.25 -2.23 -26.21
C ALA A 119 -13.07 -2.88 -26.95
N SER A 120 -12.92 -2.62 -28.26
CA SER A 120 -11.75 -3.08 -29.04
C SER A 120 -10.41 -2.46 -28.60
N ARG A 121 -10.42 -1.45 -27.72
CA ARG A 121 -9.22 -0.78 -27.18
C ARG A 121 -8.83 -1.22 -25.77
N GLY A 122 -9.41 -2.33 -25.29
CA GLY A 122 -9.05 -2.95 -24.01
C GLY A 122 -9.87 -2.45 -22.82
N TYR A 123 -11.17 -2.27 -23.02
CA TYR A 123 -12.13 -1.85 -21.99
C TYR A 123 -13.38 -2.74 -22.02
N VAL A 124 -14.02 -2.94 -20.86
CA VAL A 124 -15.39 -3.46 -20.83
C VAL A 124 -16.35 -2.27 -20.90
N THR A 125 -17.12 -2.13 -21.97
CA THR A 125 -18.09 -1.03 -22.11
C THR A 125 -19.50 -1.50 -21.82
N ILE A 126 -20.25 -0.67 -21.10
CA ILE A 126 -21.53 -1.05 -20.50
C ILE A 126 -22.59 0.03 -20.73
N PRO A 127 -23.18 0.13 -21.94
CA PRO A 127 -24.36 0.96 -22.16
C PRO A 127 -25.49 0.59 -21.21
N VAL A 128 -26.03 1.59 -20.49
CA VAL A 128 -26.99 1.37 -19.40
C VAL A 128 -28.33 2.05 -19.64
N GLU A 129 -29.40 1.31 -19.36
CA GLU A 129 -30.76 1.84 -19.28
C GLU A 129 -31.02 2.49 -17.92
N TYR A 130 -31.72 3.63 -17.89
CA TYR A 130 -32.17 4.27 -16.66
C TYR A 130 -33.57 4.86 -16.87
N ARG A 131 -34.29 5.14 -15.78
CA ARG A 131 -35.66 5.68 -15.90
C ARG A 131 -35.68 7.13 -16.36
N LEU A 132 -36.62 7.42 -17.27
CA LEU A 132 -36.83 8.72 -17.91
C LEU A 132 -38.20 9.29 -17.53
N ILE A 133 -38.47 10.57 -17.80
CA ILE A 133 -39.86 11.05 -17.80
C ILE A 133 -40.60 10.51 -19.05
N PRO A 134 -41.91 10.23 -18.96
CA PRO A 134 -42.77 10.47 -17.82
C PRO A 134 -42.63 9.44 -16.68
N GLU A 135 -41.95 8.31 -16.89
CA GLU A 135 -41.83 7.18 -15.94
C GLU A 135 -41.44 7.61 -14.53
N ALA A 136 -40.36 8.35 -14.39
CA ALA A 136 -39.84 8.80 -13.11
C ALA A 136 -39.16 10.16 -13.21
N LEU A 137 -39.30 10.96 -12.15
CA LEU A 137 -38.62 12.24 -11.97
C LEU A 137 -37.23 12.04 -11.33
N TYR A 138 -36.41 13.09 -11.28
CA TYR A 138 -35.23 13.12 -10.42
C TYR A 138 -35.62 12.79 -8.95
N PRO A 139 -34.82 12.01 -8.19
CA PRO A 139 -33.49 11.46 -8.49
C PRO A 139 -33.47 10.03 -9.05
N ALA A 140 -34.57 9.52 -9.61
CA ALA A 140 -34.69 8.11 -10.01
C ALA A 140 -33.55 7.64 -10.93
N GLY A 141 -33.25 8.39 -11.99
CA GLY A 141 -32.16 8.06 -12.92
C GLY A 141 -30.78 8.01 -12.25
N LEU A 142 -30.45 8.94 -11.35
CA LEU A 142 -29.17 8.91 -10.62
C LEU A 142 -29.05 7.63 -9.79
N HIS A 143 -30.12 7.25 -9.09
CA HIS A 143 -30.15 6.04 -8.29
C HIS A 143 -30.02 4.77 -9.14
N ASP A 144 -30.63 4.77 -10.34
CA ASP A 144 -30.56 3.66 -11.28
C ASP A 144 -29.11 3.47 -11.77
N ILE A 145 -28.40 4.56 -12.09
CA ILE A 145 -26.99 4.50 -12.50
C ILE A 145 -26.07 4.07 -11.36
N LYS A 146 -26.22 4.63 -10.15
CA LYS A 146 -25.43 4.17 -8.99
C LYS A 146 -25.70 2.69 -8.67
N THR A 147 -26.92 2.21 -8.90
CA THR A 147 -27.24 0.77 -8.80
C THR A 147 -26.51 -0.04 -9.88
N ALA A 148 -26.43 0.45 -11.11
CA ALA A 148 -25.66 -0.19 -12.17
C ALA A 148 -24.17 -0.27 -11.81
N VAL A 149 -23.55 0.79 -11.26
CA VAL A 149 -22.15 0.75 -10.80
C VAL A 149 -21.94 -0.36 -9.76
N ARG A 150 -22.84 -0.44 -8.77
CA ARG A 150 -22.78 -1.50 -7.74
C ARG A 150 -22.94 -2.90 -8.33
N TRP A 151 -23.88 -3.06 -9.26
CA TRP A 151 -24.11 -4.34 -9.95
C TRP A 151 -22.89 -4.74 -10.78
N VAL A 152 -22.29 -3.82 -11.54
CA VAL A 152 -21.08 -4.07 -12.33
C VAL A 152 -19.94 -4.53 -11.43
N ARG A 153 -19.71 -3.83 -10.31
CA ARG A 153 -18.68 -4.20 -9.33
C ARG A 153 -18.96 -5.56 -8.68
N ALA A 154 -20.21 -5.86 -8.34
CA ALA A 154 -20.61 -7.13 -7.74
C ALA A 154 -20.47 -8.33 -8.70
N ASN A 155 -20.62 -8.10 -10.00
CA ASN A 155 -20.57 -9.12 -11.05
C ASN A 155 -19.26 -9.08 -11.85
N ALA A 156 -18.23 -8.40 -11.33
CA ALA A 156 -17.01 -8.09 -12.07
C ALA A 156 -16.30 -9.34 -12.61
N ALA A 157 -16.19 -10.39 -11.79
CA ALA A 157 -15.58 -11.67 -12.18
C ALA A 157 -16.27 -12.34 -13.38
N GLN A 158 -17.60 -12.27 -13.46
CA GLN A 158 -18.37 -12.88 -14.56
C GLN A 158 -18.03 -12.25 -15.91
N TYR A 159 -17.76 -10.95 -15.92
CA TYR A 159 -17.54 -10.19 -17.14
C TYR A 159 -16.07 -9.81 -17.37
N GLY A 160 -15.13 -10.29 -16.54
CA GLY A 160 -13.71 -9.96 -16.64
C GLY A 160 -13.46 -8.46 -16.44
N ILE A 161 -14.11 -7.88 -15.42
CA ILE A 161 -13.98 -6.49 -15.04
C ILE A 161 -13.07 -6.39 -13.83
N ASP A 162 -12.22 -5.37 -13.78
CA ASP A 162 -11.49 -4.98 -12.59
C ASP A 162 -12.41 -4.13 -11.69
N PRO A 163 -12.81 -4.61 -10.49
CA PRO A 163 -13.77 -3.92 -9.63
C PRO A 163 -13.26 -2.58 -9.06
N GLU A 164 -11.94 -2.35 -9.10
CA GLU A 164 -11.28 -1.13 -8.62
C GLU A 164 -11.04 -0.10 -9.74
N ARG A 165 -11.29 -0.46 -11.01
CA ARG A 165 -11.11 0.42 -12.18
C ARG A 165 -12.42 0.55 -12.97
N ILE A 166 -13.36 1.33 -12.43
CA ILE A 166 -14.66 1.59 -13.04
C ILE A 166 -14.82 3.07 -13.34
N ALA A 167 -15.07 3.42 -14.60
CA ALA A 167 -15.43 4.76 -15.05
C ALA A 167 -16.91 4.86 -15.46
N VAL A 168 -17.41 6.08 -15.51
CA VAL A 168 -18.70 6.42 -16.11
C VAL A 168 -18.51 7.44 -17.23
N SER A 169 -19.20 7.26 -18.33
CA SER A 169 -19.34 8.28 -19.38
C SER A 169 -20.80 8.59 -19.60
N GLY A 170 -21.10 9.77 -20.10
CA GLY A 170 -22.41 10.01 -20.70
C GLY A 170 -22.39 11.08 -21.76
N CYS A 171 -23.50 11.20 -22.48
CA CYS A 171 -23.71 12.24 -23.49
C CYS A 171 -24.94 13.09 -23.18
N SER A 172 -24.85 14.42 -23.34
CA SER A 172 -25.97 15.35 -23.11
C SER A 172 -26.56 15.19 -21.70
N ALA A 173 -27.85 14.87 -21.58
CA ALA A 173 -28.49 14.51 -20.31
C ALA A 173 -27.75 13.41 -19.52
N GLY A 174 -27.21 12.40 -20.21
CA GLY A 174 -26.42 11.35 -19.59
C GLY A 174 -25.06 11.83 -19.09
N ALA A 175 -24.46 12.83 -19.76
CA ALA A 175 -23.18 13.43 -19.36
C ALA A 175 -23.33 14.20 -18.04
N GLN A 176 -24.44 14.92 -17.87
CA GLN A 176 -24.78 15.56 -16.60
C GLN A 176 -24.91 14.52 -15.48
N LEU A 177 -25.61 13.41 -15.71
CA LEU A 177 -25.72 12.32 -14.73
C LEU A 177 -24.36 11.66 -14.44
N ALA A 178 -23.51 11.43 -15.46
CA ALA A 178 -22.17 10.86 -15.28
C ALA A 178 -21.31 11.74 -14.37
N THR A 179 -21.31 13.05 -14.59
CA THR A 179 -20.60 14.00 -13.71
C THR A 179 -21.18 14.00 -12.30
N LEU A 180 -22.51 13.96 -12.15
CA LEU A 180 -23.15 13.89 -10.83
C LEU A 180 -22.76 12.60 -10.07
N VAL A 181 -22.67 11.46 -10.75
CA VAL A 181 -22.19 10.20 -10.15
C VAL A 181 -20.76 10.36 -9.64
N GLY A 182 -19.85 10.88 -10.45
CA GLY A 182 -18.42 10.99 -10.07
C GLY A 182 -18.14 12.00 -8.95
N VAL A 183 -18.85 13.13 -8.89
CA VAL A 183 -18.67 14.10 -7.79
C VAL A 183 -19.32 13.62 -6.48
N THR A 184 -20.31 12.72 -6.56
CA THR A 184 -21.00 12.17 -5.38
C THR A 184 -20.39 10.85 -4.87
N ASN A 185 -19.13 10.56 -5.21
CA ASN A 185 -18.36 9.49 -4.59
C ASN A 185 -18.35 9.63 -3.05
N GLY A 186 -18.59 8.53 -2.35
CA GLY A 186 -18.68 8.46 -0.90
C GLY A 186 -19.90 9.16 -0.28
N SER A 187 -20.81 9.73 -1.08
CA SER A 187 -21.96 10.47 -0.58
C SER A 187 -23.10 9.53 -0.17
N LYS A 188 -23.37 9.42 1.14
CA LYS A 188 -24.44 8.56 1.67
C LYS A 188 -25.85 9.00 1.24
N THR A 189 -26.05 10.28 0.92
CA THR A 189 -27.37 10.85 0.58
C THR A 189 -27.78 10.58 -0.86
N HIS A 190 -26.82 10.35 -1.77
CA HIS A 190 -27.09 10.17 -3.21
C HIS A 190 -27.16 8.69 -3.65
N GLU A 191 -26.98 7.74 -2.73
CA GLU A 191 -26.90 6.31 -3.07
C GLU A 191 -28.23 5.66 -3.51
N GLY A 192 -29.37 6.27 -3.18
CA GLY A 192 -30.69 5.69 -3.40
C GLY A 192 -30.95 4.41 -2.61
N LYS A 193 -32.06 3.72 -2.95
CA LYS A 193 -32.52 2.48 -2.30
C LYS A 193 -32.43 1.24 -3.20
N GLY A 194 -31.71 1.33 -4.33
CA GLY A 194 -31.56 0.21 -5.26
C GLY A 194 -30.69 -0.93 -4.69
N ASP A 195 -30.58 -2.02 -5.44
CA ASP A 195 -29.89 -3.24 -5.02
C ASP A 195 -28.37 -3.04 -4.76
N TRP A 196 -27.74 -4.07 -4.19
CA TRP A 196 -26.29 -4.16 -3.97
C TRP A 196 -25.69 -3.13 -3.00
N ARG A 197 -26.47 -2.64 -2.03
CA ARG A 197 -26.10 -1.56 -1.08
C ARG A 197 -24.83 -1.78 -0.23
N LYS A 198 -24.33 -3.01 -0.14
CA LYS A 198 -23.06 -3.33 0.55
C LYS A 198 -21.83 -3.14 -0.35
N VAL A 199 -22.05 -2.93 -1.64
CA VAL A 199 -21.02 -2.70 -2.65
C VAL A 199 -20.95 -1.21 -2.92
N SER A 200 -19.74 -0.65 -3.07
CA SER A 200 -19.56 0.76 -3.36
C SER A 200 -20.17 1.13 -4.72
N SER A 201 -20.67 2.37 -4.86
CA SER A 201 -21.05 2.97 -6.15
C SER A 201 -20.03 4.01 -6.64
N ASP A 202 -18.88 4.11 -5.97
CA ASP A 202 -17.82 5.06 -6.34
C ASP A 202 -17.21 4.68 -7.69
N VAL A 203 -16.77 5.68 -8.44
CA VAL A 203 -16.14 5.54 -9.76
C VAL A 203 -14.81 6.28 -9.77
N GLN A 204 -13.87 5.80 -10.59
CA GLN A 204 -12.51 6.31 -10.62
C GLN A 204 -12.26 7.31 -11.76
N ALA A 205 -13.17 7.45 -12.73
CA ALA A 205 -13.07 8.45 -13.78
C ALA A 205 -14.44 8.79 -14.41
N VAL A 206 -14.58 10.01 -14.94
CA VAL A 206 -15.78 10.51 -15.62
C VAL A 206 -15.44 11.03 -17.01
N ILE A 207 -16.25 10.67 -18.02
CA ILE A 207 -16.24 11.35 -19.33
C ILE A 207 -17.59 12.06 -19.55
N ASN A 208 -17.55 13.38 -19.66
CA ASN A 208 -18.70 14.23 -19.93
C ASN A 208 -18.66 14.69 -21.40
N MET A 209 -19.63 14.23 -22.21
CA MET A 209 -19.82 14.66 -23.59
C MET A 209 -21.01 15.62 -23.70
N ASP A 210 -20.75 16.92 -23.86
CA ASP A 210 -21.80 17.96 -23.98
C ASP A 210 -22.85 17.96 -22.85
N GLY A 211 -22.44 17.74 -21.60
CA GLY A 211 -23.29 17.81 -20.42
C GLY A 211 -23.02 19.04 -19.56
N ILE A 212 -24.09 19.74 -19.17
CA ILE A 212 -24.01 20.81 -18.17
C ILE A 212 -23.58 20.27 -16.80
N ALA A 213 -22.87 21.08 -16.02
CA ALA A 213 -22.45 20.75 -14.65
C ALA A 213 -23.37 21.36 -13.58
N THR A 214 -24.28 22.27 -13.96
CA THR A 214 -25.19 22.94 -13.04
C THR A 214 -26.52 23.31 -13.70
N PHE A 215 -27.61 23.20 -12.95
CA PHE A 215 -28.93 23.72 -13.33
C PHE A 215 -29.23 25.08 -12.70
N VAL A 216 -28.50 25.47 -11.64
CA VAL A 216 -28.83 26.65 -10.81
C VAL A 216 -28.11 27.93 -11.24
N SER A 217 -27.57 27.97 -12.46
CA SER A 217 -27.13 29.22 -13.06
C SER A 217 -28.34 30.11 -13.36
N GLU A 218 -28.16 31.42 -13.27
CA GLU A 218 -29.21 32.39 -13.57
C GLU A 218 -29.75 32.21 -14.99
N SER A 219 -28.86 31.91 -15.95
CA SER A 219 -29.20 31.63 -17.34
C SER A 219 -30.11 30.40 -17.51
N ASN A 220 -29.83 29.28 -16.83
CA ASN A 220 -30.66 28.08 -16.94
C ASN A 220 -32.03 28.25 -16.29
N ILE A 221 -32.08 28.91 -15.13
CA ILE A 221 -33.34 29.22 -14.45
C ILE A 221 -34.20 30.14 -15.32
N ALA A 222 -33.61 31.21 -15.88
CA ALA A 222 -34.30 32.14 -16.76
C ALA A 222 -34.78 31.47 -18.06
N ASP A 223 -33.93 30.69 -18.74
CA ASP A 223 -34.32 29.97 -19.97
C ASP A 223 -35.49 29.02 -19.73
N ALA A 224 -35.50 28.30 -18.60
CA ALA A 224 -36.60 27.41 -18.27
C ALA A 224 -37.92 28.16 -18.06
N ARG A 225 -37.87 29.28 -17.32
CA ARG A 225 -39.03 30.15 -17.06
C ARG A 225 -39.56 30.76 -18.36
N ASP A 226 -38.67 31.27 -19.20
CA ASP A 226 -39.03 31.89 -20.48
C ASP A 226 -39.68 30.90 -21.45
N ARG A 227 -39.17 29.66 -21.51
CA ARG A 227 -39.77 28.61 -22.35
C ARG A 227 -41.15 28.20 -21.85
N PHE A 228 -41.33 28.11 -20.54
CA PHE A 228 -42.63 27.85 -19.95
C PHE A 228 -43.62 28.97 -20.28
N ASN A 229 -43.24 30.22 -20.05
CA ASN A 229 -44.08 31.40 -20.36
C ASN A 229 -44.47 31.48 -21.84
N LYS A 230 -43.58 31.08 -22.75
CA LYS A 230 -43.84 31.10 -24.21
C LYS A 230 -44.73 29.96 -24.69
N LYS A 231 -44.62 28.76 -24.11
CA LYS A 231 -45.27 27.55 -24.63
C LYS A 231 -46.42 27.02 -23.77
N GLY A 232 -46.55 27.49 -22.53
CA GLY A 232 -47.50 26.97 -21.54
C GLY A 232 -47.21 25.54 -21.07
N VAL A 233 -46.05 24.98 -21.44
CA VAL A 233 -45.63 23.61 -21.10
C VAL A 233 -44.22 23.66 -20.54
N LEU A 234 -43.98 22.96 -19.42
CA LEU A 234 -42.67 22.93 -18.77
C LEU A 234 -41.60 22.43 -19.76
N PRO A 235 -40.40 23.04 -19.81
CA PRO A 235 -39.30 22.48 -20.56
C PRO A 235 -38.84 21.17 -19.92
N VAL A 236 -38.23 20.30 -20.72
CA VAL A 236 -37.96 18.91 -20.34
C VAL A 236 -37.11 18.77 -19.07
N ASN A 237 -36.09 19.62 -18.89
CA ASN A 237 -35.28 19.68 -17.67
C ASN A 237 -36.14 20.02 -16.43
N ALA A 238 -37.02 21.02 -16.52
CA ALA A 238 -37.93 21.38 -15.43
C ALA A 238 -38.95 20.27 -15.14
N GLN A 239 -39.47 19.60 -16.17
CA GLN A 239 -40.35 18.43 -15.97
C GLN A 239 -39.63 17.33 -15.19
N TRP A 240 -38.42 16.97 -15.60
CA TRP A 240 -37.62 15.94 -14.94
C TRP A 240 -37.26 16.31 -13.50
N LEU A 241 -36.99 17.59 -13.23
CA LEU A 241 -36.71 18.11 -11.89
C LEU A 241 -37.96 18.32 -11.03
N GLY A 242 -39.16 18.06 -11.56
CA GLY A 242 -40.42 18.16 -10.82
C GLY A 242 -41.07 19.54 -10.80
N GLY A 243 -40.56 20.51 -11.56
CA GLY A 243 -41.11 21.86 -11.68
C GLY A 243 -40.05 22.88 -12.11
N LEU A 244 -40.47 24.16 -12.19
CA LEU A 244 -39.52 25.26 -12.32
C LEU A 244 -38.67 25.37 -11.03
N TYR A 245 -37.63 26.21 -11.05
CA TYR A 245 -36.74 26.38 -9.90
C TYR A 245 -37.51 26.83 -8.65
N GLU A 246 -38.54 27.66 -8.82
CA GLU A 246 -39.41 28.16 -7.76
C GLU A 246 -40.25 27.04 -7.13
N ASP A 247 -40.63 26.03 -7.91
CA ASP A 247 -41.46 24.92 -7.46
C ASP A 247 -40.64 23.82 -6.78
N SER A 248 -39.42 23.57 -7.28
CA SER A 248 -38.57 22.44 -6.86
C SER A 248 -37.09 22.81 -6.67
N PRO A 249 -36.77 23.83 -5.84
CA PRO A 249 -35.40 24.36 -5.73
C PRO A 249 -34.40 23.32 -5.23
N ASN A 250 -34.85 22.38 -4.39
CA ASN A 250 -34.00 21.30 -3.88
C ASN A 250 -33.57 20.35 -4.99
N ASN A 251 -34.47 19.91 -5.87
CA ASN A 251 -34.11 19.01 -6.97
C ASN A 251 -33.13 19.69 -7.95
N TRP A 252 -33.33 20.97 -8.23
CA TRP A 252 -32.42 21.75 -9.07
C TRP A 252 -31.01 21.84 -8.47
N LYS A 253 -30.90 22.05 -7.15
CA LYS A 253 -29.61 22.06 -6.44
C LYS A 253 -28.99 20.66 -6.36
N GLU A 254 -29.76 19.65 -5.95
CA GLU A 254 -29.26 18.28 -5.84
C GLU A 254 -28.77 17.72 -7.18
N ALA A 255 -29.45 18.03 -8.29
CA ALA A 255 -29.01 17.60 -9.61
C ALA A 255 -27.80 18.39 -10.16
N SER A 256 -27.37 19.48 -9.51
CA SER A 256 -26.26 20.31 -9.97
C SER A 256 -24.91 19.78 -9.45
N SER A 257 -24.20 19.02 -10.28
CA SER A 257 -22.90 18.40 -9.94
C SER A 257 -21.88 19.38 -9.37
N LEU A 258 -21.89 20.63 -9.84
CA LEU A 258 -21.02 21.71 -9.34
C LEU A 258 -21.09 21.92 -7.82
N LEU A 259 -22.22 21.58 -7.18
CA LEU A 259 -22.45 21.81 -5.75
C LEU A 259 -21.96 20.65 -4.85
N TRP A 260 -21.51 19.54 -5.43
CA TRP A 260 -21.20 18.31 -4.68
C TRP A 260 -19.73 17.90 -4.73
N ILE A 261 -18.86 18.78 -5.23
CA ILE A 261 -17.45 18.47 -5.40
C ILE A 261 -16.77 18.35 -4.03
N THR A 262 -16.10 17.23 -3.82
CA THR A 262 -15.27 16.95 -2.62
C THR A 262 -13.90 16.39 -3.05
N PRO A 263 -12.92 16.25 -2.14
CA PRO A 263 -11.66 15.55 -2.44
C PRO A 263 -11.82 14.09 -2.90
N LYS A 264 -13.01 13.48 -2.73
CA LYS A 264 -13.31 12.12 -3.22
C LYS A 264 -13.85 12.08 -4.65
N SER A 265 -14.08 13.24 -5.27
CA SER A 265 -14.62 13.32 -6.64
C SER A 265 -13.69 12.65 -7.63
N ALA A 266 -14.26 11.92 -8.58
CA ALA A 266 -13.49 11.29 -9.65
C ALA A 266 -12.90 12.33 -10.64
N PRO A 267 -11.68 12.13 -11.16
CA PRO A 267 -11.16 12.86 -12.31
C PRO A 267 -12.13 12.91 -13.50
N VAL A 268 -12.10 13.99 -14.28
CA VAL A 268 -13.07 14.23 -15.37
C VAL A 268 -12.44 14.67 -16.69
N CYS A 269 -12.89 14.09 -17.80
CA CYS A 269 -12.64 14.54 -19.15
C CYS A 269 -13.89 15.16 -19.76
N PHE A 270 -13.81 16.42 -20.19
CA PHE A 270 -14.87 17.09 -20.93
C PHE A 270 -14.61 17.03 -22.43
N ILE A 271 -15.53 16.50 -23.21
CA ILE A 271 -15.50 16.50 -24.68
C ILE A 271 -16.68 17.34 -25.18
N SER A 272 -16.42 18.51 -25.74
CA SER A 272 -17.46 19.48 -26.08
C SER A 272 -17.57 19.74 -27.58
N SER A 273 -18.78 19.98 -28.07
CA SER A 273 -19.04 20.62 -29.36
C SER A 273 -18.65 22.10 -29.34
N GLY A 274 -18.80 22.77 -30.48
CA GLY A 274 -18.64 24.21 -30.58
C GLY A 274 -19.76 25.02 -29.91
N LEU A 275 -20.88 24.37 -29.51
CA LEU A 275 -22.07 25.02 -28.98
C LEU A 275 -21.92 25.40 -27.49
N PRO A 276 -21.94 26.70 -27.12
CA PRO A 276 -21.67 27.14 -25.74
C PRO A 276 -22.65 26.62 -24.68
N ARG A 277 -23.92 26.39 -25.05
CA ARG A 277 -25.00 26.04 -24.11
C ARG A 277 -24.80 24.72 -23.36
N TYR A 278 -23.90 23.86 -23.81
CA TYR A 278 -23.62 22.56 -23.18
C TYR A 278 -22.44 22.59 -22.21
N SER A 279 -21.78 23.74 -22.04
CA SER A 279 -20.62 23.91 -21.16
C SER A 279 -20.94 24.61 -19.83
N ASP A 280 -22.22 24.82 -19.53
CA ASP A 280 -22.60 25.61 -18.36
C ASP A 280 -22.15 24.96 -17.04
N GLY A 281 -21.53 25.77 -16.16
CA GLY A 281 -20.89 25.34 -14.92
C GLY A 281 -19.57 24.56 -15.07
N ARG A 282 -19.14 24.19 -16.28
CA ARG A 282 -17.91 23.39 -16.50
C ARG A 282 -16.67 24.09 -15.94
N ASP A 283 -16.46 25.35 -16.31
CA ASP A 283 -15.23 26.05 -15.97
C ASP A 283 -15.14 26.34 -14.46
N SER A 284 -16.28 26.57 -13.80
CA SER A 284 -16.36 26.64 -12.32
C SER A 284 -16.04 25.30 -11.66
N LEU A 285 -16.52 24.18 -12.22
CA LEU A 285 -16.20 22.85 -11.72
C LEU A 285 -14.69 22.58 -11.84
N VAL A 286 -14.10 22.89 -13.00
CA VAL A 286 -12.65 22.72 -13.23
C VAL A 286 -11.84 23.58 -12.25
N ALA A 287 -12.23 24.83 -12.01
CA ALA A 287 -11.55 25.68 -11.03
C ALA A 287 -11.56 25.09 -9.61
N ILE A 288 -12.65 24.43 -9.21
CA ILE A 288 -12.72 23.73 -7.92
C ILE A 288 -11.85 22.47 -7.94
N TYR A 289 -11.86 21.70 -9.04
CA TYR A 289 -10.98 20.52 -9.20
C TYR A 289 -9.50 20.90 -9.08
N ASP A 290 -9.08 21.97 -9.75
CA ASP A 290 -7.72 22.50 -9.68
C ASP A 290 -7.35 22.87 -8.23
N SER A 291 -8.26 23.49 -7.48
CA SER A 291 -8.03 23.85 -6.07
C SER A 291 -7.90 22.64 -5.12
N LEU A 292 -8.43 21.49 -5.52
CA LEU A 292 -8.39 20.23 -4.76
C LEU A 292 -7.31 19.26 -5.27
N GLY A 293 -6.56 19.63 -6.32
CA GLY A 293 -5.59 18.74 -6.96
C GLY A 293 -6.21 17.55 -7.70
N ILE A 294 -7.50 17.64 -8.08
CA ILE A 294 -8.19 16.58 -8.83
C ILE A 294 -7.98 16.79 -10.32
N TYR A 295 -7.51 15.76 -11.02
CA TYR A 295 -7.20 15.84 -12.44
C TYR A 295 -8.45 16.12 -13.29
N SER A 296 -8.34 17.06 -14.24
CA SER A 296 -9.35 17.27 -15.27
C SER A 296 -8.73 17.63 -16.62
N GLU A 297 -9.40 17.27 -17.72
CA GLU A 297 -9.00 17.68 -19.08
C GLU A 297 -10.20 18.11 -19.93
N ARG A 298 -9.93 18.93 -20.95
CA ARG A 298 -10.94 19.54 -21.82
C ARG A 298 -10.52 19.39 -23.28
N HIS A 299 -11.40 18.79 -24.07
CA HIS A 299 -11.27 18.66 -25.52
C HIS A 299 -12.45 19.31 -26.22
N ARG A 300 -12.18 19.95 -27.36
CA ARG A 300 -13.21 20.58 -28.19
C ARG A 300 -13.18 19.97 -29.58
N ILE A 301 -14.31 19.43 -30.01
CA ILE A 301 -14.51 19.04 -31.40
C ILE A 301 -15.01 20.29 -32.14
N PRO A 302 -14.31 20.75 -33.19
CA PRO A 302 -14.60 22.02 -33.87
C PRO A 302 -15.82 21.91 -34.79
N VAL A 303 -16.99 21.57 -34.23
CA VAL A 303 -18.26 21.46 -34.95
C VAL A 303 -19.42 21.93 -34.07
N ASP A 304 -20.35 22.69 -34.64
CA ASP A 304 -21.59 23.13 -33.98
C ASP A 304 -22.73 22.11 -34.11
N VAL A 305 -22.42 20.83 -33.90
CA VAL A 305 -23.38 19.71 -33.98
C VAL A 305 -23.58 19.09 -32.61
N HIS A 306 -24.84 18.97 -32.20
CA HIS A 306 -25.24 18.17 -31.04
C HIS A 306 -26.43 17.30 -31.45
N PRO A 307 -26.32 15.97 -31.39
CA PRO A 307 -25.19 15.14 -30.94
C PRO A 307 -24.12 14.87 -32.03
N PHE A 308 -22.86 15.29 -31.84
CA PHE A 308 -21.77 14.99 -32.78
C PHE A 308 -21.34 13.52 -32.77
N TRP A 309 -21.44 12.84 -31.62
CA TRP A 309 -20.99 11.46 -31.41
C TRP A 309 -21.81 10.39 -32.15
N PHE A 310 -22.87 10.78 -32.87
CA PHE A 310 -23.59 9.86 -33.76
C PHE A 310 -22.97 9.76 -35.15
N PHE A 311 -21.97 10.58 -35.46
CA PHE A 311 -21.50 10.74 -36.84
C PHE A 311 -19.98 10.67 -36.93
N HIS A 312 -19.49 9.98 -37.96
CA HIS A 312 -18.13 10.12 -38.43
C HIS A 312 -17.92 11.50 -39.09
N PRO A 313 -16.73 12.10 -38.95
CA PRO A 313 -15.56 11.58 -38.22
C PRO A 313 -15.57 11.88 -36.70
N TRP A 314 -16.55 12.64 -36.20
CA TRP A 314 -16.52 13.16 -34.84
C TRP A 314 -16.61 12.07 -33.76
N VAL A 315 -17.34 10.98 -34.01
CA VAL A 315 -17.36 9.82 -33.10
C VAL A 315 -15.97 9.20 -32.94
N ASP A 316 -15.16 9.15 -34.01
CA ASP A 316 -13.82 8.55 -33.96
C ASP A 316 -12.91 9.41 -33.07
N THR A 317 -12.93 10.73 -33.27
CA THR A 317 -12.22 11.68 -32.40
C THR A 317 -12.70 11.62 -30.95
N THR A 318 -13.99 11.41 -30.73
CA THR A 318 -14.56 11.24 -29.37
C THR A 318 -14.02 9.99 -28.70
N VAL A 319 -13.96 8.87 -29.43
CA VAL A 319 -13.38 7.61 -28.96
C VAL A 319 -11.89 7.77 -28.66
N ASP A 320 -11.15 8.51 -29.49
CA ASP A 320 -9.73 8.79 -29.26
C ASP A 320 -9.51 9.58 -27.97
N TYR A 321 -10.23 10.68 -27.75
CA TYR A 321 -10.15 11.44 -26.51
C TYR A 321 -10.57 10.62 -25.29
N ALA A 322 -11.70 9.92 -25.37
CA ALA A 322 -12.19 9.07 -24.29
C ALA A 322 -11.18 7.99 -23.90
N THR A 323 -10.62 7.27 -24.88
CA THR A 323 -9.64 6.21 -24.60
C THR A 323 -8.30 6.73 -24.14
N SER A 324 -7.81 7.87 -24.66
CA SER A 324 -6.60 8.52 -24.16
C SER A 324 -6.72 8.92 -22.68
N PHE A 325 -7.87 9.50 -22.30
CA PHE A 325 -8.17 9.82 -20.91
C PHE A 325 -8.21 8.57 -20.02
N LEU A 326 -8.94 7.53 -20.45
CA LEU A 326 -9.06 6.28 -19.69
C LEU A 326 -7.72 5.55 -19.57
N ASP A 327 -6.87 5.60 -20.60
CA ASP A 327 -5.53 5.03 -20.57
C ASP A 327 -4.71 5.72 -19.48
N ARG A 328 -4.76 7.06 -19.40
CA ARG A 328 -4.10 7.84 -18.35
C ARG A 328 -4.60 7.49 -16.94
N MET A 329 -5.89 7.19 -16.79
CA MET A 329 -6.49 6.88 -15.48
C MET A 329 -6.24 5.44 -15.03
N PHE A 330 -6.21 4.47 -15.97
CA PHE A 330 -6.31 3.05 -15.64
C PHE A 330 -5.17 2.17 -16.13
N LYS A 331 -4.36 2.65 -17.08
CA LYS A 331 -3.16 1.94 -17.50
C LYS A 331 -1.96 2.55 -16.80
N PRO A 332 -1.02 1.74 -16.28
CA PRO A 332 0.24 2.28 -15.79
C PRO A 332 0.90 3.04 -16.94
N ASP A 333 1.38 4.24 -16.65
CA ASP A 333 2.22 4.98 -17.58
C ASP A 333 3.51 4.17 -17.73
N LEU A 334 3.59 3.36 -18.79
CA LEU A 334 4.75 2.50 -19.05
C LEU A 334 6.04 3.32 -19.19
N ALA A 335 5.94 4.61 -19.53
CA ALA A 335 7.08 5.52 -19.56
C ALA A 335 7.52 6.01 -18.16
N LYS A 336 6.68 5.84 -17.14
CA LYS A 336 7.00 6.12 -15.73
C LYS A 336 7.35 4.87 -14.92
N LEU A 337 7.12 3.67 -15.46
CA LEU A 337 7.63 2.47 -14.82
C LEU A 337 9.16 2.51 -14.87
N PRO A 338 9.85 2.16 -13.77
CA PRO A 338 11.30 2.11 -13.77
C PRO A 338 11.74 1.13 -14.87
N LYS A 339 12.68 1.58 -15.71
CA LYS A 339 13.26 0.71 -16.73
C LYS A 339 13.94 -0.47 -16.04
N ARG A 340 13.75 -1.67 -16.57
CA ARG A 340 14.28 -2.91 -15.98
C ARG A 340 15.58 -3.33 -16.65
N TYR A 341 16.59 -3.54 -15.83
CA TYR A 341 17.91 -4.01 -16.20
C TYR A 341 18.12 -5.42 -15.63
N ARG A 342 17.58 -6.42 -16.34
CA ARG A 342 17.72 -7.81 -15.93
C ARG A 342 19.13 -8.31 -16.21
N LEU A 343 19.84 -8.77 -15.18
CA LEU A 343 21.27 -9.12 -15.26
C LEU A 343 21.63 -10.03 -16.45
N THR A 344 20.79 -11.04 -16.73
CA THR A 344 21.03 -12.01 -17.82
C THR A 344 20.94 -11.41 -19.21
N ASP A 345 20.25 -10.28 -19.40
CA ASP A 345 20.21 -9.55 -20.68
C ASP A 345 21.52 -8.82 -20.97
N TYR A 346 22.38 -8.67 -19.95
CA TYR A 346 23.67 -7.99 -20.02
C TYR A 346 24.85 -8.96 -19.84
N GLY A 347 24.63 -10.26 -20.09
CA GLY A 347 25.69 -11.27 -20.13
C GLY A 347 26.13 -11.80 -18.77
N VAL A 348 25.45 -11.44 -17.68
CA VAL A 348 25.64 -12.11 -16.38
C VAL A 348 25.00 -13.49 -16.45
N ILE A 349 25.77 -14.53 -16.16
CA ILE A 349 25.35 -15.93 -16.27
C ILE A 349 25.00 -16.51 -14.89
N ASN A 350 24.01 -17.40 -14.86
CA ASN A 350 23.62 -18.17 -13.69
C ASN A 350 24.70 -19.22 -13.37
N ASP A 351 25.74 -18.81 -12.64
CA ASP A 351 26.85 -19.65 -12.21
C ASP A 351 27.27 -19.26 -10.78
N SER A 352 27.18 -20.24 -9.87
CA SER A 352 27.51 -20.08 -8.45
C SER A 352 29.01 -20.07 -8.12
N THR A 353 29.86 -20.24 -9.14
CA THR A 353 31.32 -20.39 -9.03
C THR A 353 32.10 -19.32 -9.81
N LEU A 354 31.48 -18.68 -10.80
CA LEU A 354 32.09 -17.61 -11.57
C LEU A 354 31.89 -16.25 -10.88
N LEU A 355 32.98 -15.63 -10.43
CA LEU A 355 32.95 -14.27 -9.88
C LEU A 355 32.61 -13.26 -10.99
N GLN A 356 31.47 -12.56 -10.84
CA GLN A 356 30.91 -11.67 -11.86
C GLN A 356 30.76 -10.22 -11.38
N THR A 357 31.53 -9.80 -10.37
CA THR A 357 31.42 -8.48 -9.73
C THR A 357 31.40 -7.34 -10.75
N SER A 358 32.37 -7.29 -11.65
CA SER A 358 32.44 -6.23 -12.67
C SER A 358 31.28 -6.26 -13.65
N ALA A 359 30.80 -7.45 -14.02
CA ALA A 359 29.67 -7.59 -14.94
C ALA A 359 28.38 -7.08 -14.29
N ILE A 360 28.09 -7.48 -13.06
CA ILE A 360 26.90 -7.03 -12.32
C ILE A 360 26.98 -5.53 -12.03
N GLN A 361 28.14 -5.03 -11.58
CA GLN A 361 28.33 -3.60 -11.33
C GLN A 361 28.11 -2.77 -12.60
N SER A 362 28.55 -3.25 -13.77
CA SER A 362 28.31 -2.54 -15.04
C SER A 362 26.83 -2.39 -15.39
N VAL A 363 25.96 -3.31 -14.93
CA VAL A 363 24.51 -3.19 -15.12
C VAL A 363 23.93 -2.11 -14.20
N ILE A 364 24.40 -2.05 -12.95
CA ILE A 364 24.01 -0.99 -12.00
C ILE A 364 24.45 0.38 -12.53
N ASP A 365 25.71 0.50 -12.94
CA ASP A 365 26.26 1.75 -13.49
C ASP A 365 25.51 2.18 -14.75
N ARG A 366 25.12 1.23 -15.60
CA ARG A 366 24.31 1.50 -16.78
C ARG A 366 22.90 1.99 -16.41
N ALA A 367 22.27 1.38 -15.41
CA ALA A 367 20.95 1.79 -14.96
C ALA A 367 20.95 3.25 -14.50
N GLU A 368 21.96 3.66 -13.72
CA GLU A 368 22.13 5.06 -13.32
C GLU A 368 22.37 5.99 -14.51
N ALA A 369 23.31 5.64 -15.41
CA ALA A 369 23.64 6.47 -16.56
C ALA A 369 22.47 6.69 -17.53
N GLU A 370 21.51 5.78 -17.54
CA GLU A 370 20.29 5.84 -18.36
C GLU A 370 19.08 6.46 -17.62
N GLY A 371 19.32 7.12 -16.47
CA GLY A 371 18.30 7.87 -15.72
C GLY A 371 17.66 7.11 -14.56
N GLY A 372 18.27 6.00 -14.14
CA GLY A 372 17.76 5.12 -13.08
C GLY A 372 17.00 3.90 -13.61
N GLY A 373 16.53 3.09 -12.67
CA GLY A 373 15.71 1.92 -12.93
C GLY A 373 16.00 0.73 -12.03
N GLU A 374 15.28 -0.35 -12.30
CA GLU A 374 15.27 -1.56 -11.48
C GLU A 374 16.30 -2.56 -12.01
N VAL A 375 17.31 -2.87 -11.19
CA VAL A 375 18.27 -3.94 -11.46
C VAL A 375 17.65 -5.25 -11.03
N VAL A 376 17.31 -6.09 -12.01
CA VAL A 376 16.53 -7.32 -11.78
C VAL A 376 17.44 -8.54 -11.78
N VAL A 377 17.42 -9.29 -10.69
CA VAL A 377 18.09 -10.59 -10.55
C VAL A 377 17.06 -11.69 -10.80
N PRO A 378 17.12 -12.41 -11.94
CA PRO A 378 16.21 -13.51 -12.22
C PRO A 378 16.63 -14.78 -11.45
N ALA A 379 15.79 -15.81 -11.48
CA ALA A 379 16.10 -17.10 -10.86
C ALA A 379 17.49 -17.63 -11.28
N GLY A 380 18.26 -18.12 -10.31
CA GLY A 380 19.66 -18.51 -10.50
C GLY A 380 20.57 -18.03 -9.37
N THR A 381 21.81 -18.49 -9.34
CA THR A 381 22.83 -18.07 -8.37
C THR A 381 23.95 -17.31 -9.08
N TYR A 382 24.27 -16.12 -8.58
CA TYR A 382 25.24 -15.21 -9.17
C TYR A 382 26.31 -14.86 -8.13
N LEU A 383 27.54 -15.35 -8.34
CA LEU A 383 28.65 -15.10 -7.42
C LEU A 383 29.27 -13.71 -7.67
N THR A 384 29.41 -12.92 -6.61
CA THR A 384 29.93 -11.54 -6.68
C THR A 384 30.65 -11.13 -5.41
N GLY A 385 31.60 -10.20 -5.56
CA GLY A 385 32.12 -9.36 -4.49
C GLY A 385 31.17 -8.19 -4.21
N ALA A 386 31.71 -7.13 -3.59
CA ALA A 386 30.92 -5.95 -3.23
C ALA A 386 30.28 -5.24 -4.44
N LEU A 387 28.98 -4.94 -4.33
CA LEU A 387 28.21 -4.15 -5.29
C LEU A 387 27.85 -2.79 -4.68
N PHE A 388 27.89 -1.74 -5.49
CA PHE A 388 27.61 -0.36 -5.09
C PHE A 388 26.47 0.21 -5.93
N PHE A 389 25.29 0.30 -5.32
CA PHE A 389 24.12 0.92 -5.92
C PHE A 389 24.22 2.44 -5.94
N LYS A 390 23.49 3.05 -6.87
CA LYS A 390 23.61 4.47 -7.24
C LYS A 390 22.24 5.17 -7.21
N PRO A 391 22.19 6.51 -7.12
CA PRO A 391 20.93 7.27 -7.15
C PRO A 391 20.01 6.87 -8.30
N GLY A 392 18.71 6.74 -8.00
CA GLY A 392 17.69 6.36 -8.98
C GLY A 392 17.65 4.88 -9.35
N THR A 393 18.52 4.04 -8.79
CA THR A 393 18.50 2.58 -9.00
C THR A 393 17.80 1.84 -7.86
N SER A 394 17.24 0.67 -8.16
CA SER A 394 16.73 -0.28 -7.17
C SER A 394 17.20 -1.70 -7.47
N LEU A 395 17.07 -2.60 -6.50
CA LEU A 395 17.42 -4.02 -6.62
C LEU A 395 16.16 -4.88 -6.43
N THR A 396 15.83 -5.71 -7.41
CA THR A 396 14.73 -6.67 -7.26
C THR A 396 15.19 -8.10 -7.52
N LEU A 397 14.97 -8.99 -6.55
CA LEU A 397 15.33 -10.41 -6.62
C LEU A 397 14.07 -11.25 -6.80
N TYR A 398 13.97 -11.95 -7.93
CA TYR A 398 12.83 -12.82 -8.22
C TYR A 398 12.89 -14.11 -7.41
N GLU A 399 11.77 -14.84 -7.41
CA GLU A 399 11.73 -16.17 -6.79
C GLU A 399 12.83 -17.07 -7.37
N GLY A 400 13.59 -17.72 -6.49
CA GLY A 400 14.75 -18.54 -6.86
C GLY A 400 16.01 -17.77 -7.26
N ALA A 401 16.02 -16.43 -7.21
CA ALA A 401 17.22 -15.63 -7.41
C ALA A 401 18.11 -15.65 -6.15
N VAL A 402 19.43 -15.77 -6.35
CA VAL A 402 20.43 -15.76 -5.28
C VAL A 402 21.61 -14.89 -5.71
N ILE A 403 21.79 -13.74 -5.07
CA ILE A 403 23.10 -13.06 -5.06
C ILE A 403 23.94 -13.79 -4.01
N LYS A 404 25.05 -14.40 -4.43
CA LYS A 404 25.96 -15.12 -3.55
C LYS A 404 27.25 -14.33 -3.38
N GLY A 405 27.63 -14.01 -2.15
CA GLY A 405 28.89 -13.36 -1.83
C GLY A 405 30.09 -14.26 -2.09
N SER A 406 31.20 -13.65 -2.52
CA SER A 406 32.51 -14.31 -2.51
C SER A 406 32.96 -14.61 -1.08
N ASP A 407 33.68 -15.72 -0.90
CA ASP A 407 34.35 -16.03 0.37
C ASP A 407 35.84 -15.58 0.39
N ASP A 408 36.24 -14.77 -0.58
CA ASP A 408 37.53 -14.06 -0.58
C ASP A 408 37.33 -12.61 -0.15
N ILE A 409 37.96 -12.21 0.96
CA ILE A 409 37.90 -10.84 1.49
C ILE A 409 38.43 -9.79 0.50
N ASN A 410 39.28 -10.19 -0.45
CA ASN A 410 39.84 -9.29 -1.46
C ASN A 410 38.80 -8.82 -2.48
N ASP A 411 37.67 -9.53 -2.61
CA ASP A 411 36.55 -9.12 -3.47
C ASP A 411 35.67 -8.02 -2.83
N TYR A 412 36.03 -7.59 -1.62
CA TYR A 412 35.39 -6.52 -0.88
C TYR A 412 36.45 -5.42 -0.65
N PRO A 413 36.33 -4.23 -1.25
CA PRO A 413 37.36 -3.20 -1.11
C PRO A 413 37.38 -2.65 0.33
N LEU A 414 38.59 -2.33 0.82
CA LEU A 414 38.80 -1.64 2.09
C LEU A 414 38.54 -0.14 1.92
N ILE A 415 37.47 0.37 2.53
CA ILE A 415 36.97 1.73 2.33
C ILE A 415 36.54 2.36 3.66
N PRO A 416 36.35 3.70 3.73
CA PRO A 416 35.72 4.33 4.89
C PRO A 416 34.38 3.68 5.21
N SER A 417 34.19 3.36 6.48
CA SER A 417 33.04 2.61 6.95
C SER A 417 32.73 2.88 8.42
N ARG A 418 31.65 2.27 8.90
CA ARG A 418 31.17 2.37 10.28
C ARG A 418 31.12 0.98 10.90
N MET A 419 31.87 0.73 11.97
CA MET A 419 31.94 -0.58 12.63
C MET A 419 31.96 -0.40 14.14
N GLU A 420 31.16 -1.18 14.86
CA GLU A 420 31.09 -1.19 16.33
C GLU A 420 31.12 0.23 16.95
N GLY A 421 30.29 1.15 16.41
CA GLY A 421 30.15 2.52 16.92
C GLY A 421 31.31 3.48 16.62
N ARG A 422 32.21 3.13 15.69
CA ARG A 422 33.34 3.96 15.27
C ARG A 422 33.47 4.03 13.75
N SER A 423 33.92 5.18 13.23
CA SER A 423 34.24 5.34 11.82
C SER A 423 35.69 4.88 11.57
N ILE A 424 35.86 3.85 10.74
CA ILE A 424 37.16 3.23 10.45
C ILE A 424 37.24 2.81 8.99
N TYR A 425 38.44 2.48 8.51
CA TYR A 425 38.56 1.74 7.25
C TYR A 425 38.21 0.27 7.48
N TYR A 426 37.23 -0.24 6.73
CA TYR A 426 36.80 -1.63 6.79
C TYR A 426 36.33 -2.15 5.43
N HIS A 427 36.21 -3.46 5.27
CA HIS A 427 35.77 -4.04 4.00
C HIS A 427 34.30 -3.72 3.74
N ALA A 428 33.98 -3.41 2.48
CA ALA A 428 32.62 -3.14 2.03
C ALA A 428 31.67 -4.32 2.32
N ALA A 429 30.37 -4.04 2.38
CA ALA A 429 29.36 -5.09 2.42
C ALA A 429 29.20 -5.77 1.04
N LEU A 430 28.41 -6.83 0.96
CA LEU A 430 28.02 -7.42 -0.32
C LEU A 430 27.15 -6.45 -1.13
N ILE A 431 26.15 -5.83 -0.49
CA ILE A 431 25.29 -4.79 -1.08
C ILE A 431 25.53 -3.47 -0.35
N ASN A 432 25.90 -2.42 -1.08
CA ASN A 432 26.19 -1.10 -0.54
C ASN A 432 25.36 -0.04 -1.27
N ALA A 433 24.72 0.88 -0.54
CA ALA A 433 24.18 2.12 -1.11
C ALA A 433 24.50 3.28 -0.16
N TYR A 434 25.27 4.25 -0.64
CA TYR A 434 25.74 5.39 0.14
C TYR A 434 25.13 6.66 -0.41
N HIS A 435 24.32 7.35 0.38
CA HIS A 435 23.56 8.55 0.00
C HIS A 435 22.69 8.33 -1.24
N VAL A 436 21.95 7.21 -1.23
CA VAL A 436 21.03 6.81 -2.30
C VAL A 436 19.61 6.88 -1.76
N ASP A 437 18.97 8.03 -1.92
CA ASP A 437 17.59 8.22 -1.49
C ASP A 437 16.64 7.39 -2.36
N ASN A 438 15.53 6.94 -1.77
CA ASN A 438 14.53 6.08 -2.40
C ASN A 438 15.06 4.71 -2.83
N PHE A 439 16.15 4.24 -2.22
CA PHE A 439 16.72 2.94 -2.54
C PHE A 439 15.83 1.80 -2.06
N GLU A 440 15.49 0.89 -2.97
CA GLU A 440 14.65 -0.28 -2.69
C GLU A 440 15.42 -1.57 -2.97
N ILE A 441 15.33 -2.51 -2.03
CA ILE A 441 15.66 -3.93 -2.23
C ILE A 441 14.38 -4.74 -2.06
N SER A 442 13.91 -5.42 -3.10
CA SER A 442 12.62 -6.12 -3.04
C SER A 442 12.58 -7.50 -3.69
N GLY A 443 11.55 -8.27 -3.34
CA GLY A 443 11.21 -9.54 -3.96
C GLY A 443 11.62 -10.77 -3.12
N PRO A 444 11.13 -11.96 -3.45
CA PRO A 444 11.27 -13.16 -2.61
C PRO A 444 12.64 -13.86 -2.76
N GLY A 445 13.57 -13.30 -3.53
CA GLY A 445 14.90 -13.87 -3.72
C GLY A 445 15.81 -13.72 -2.51
N THR A 446 17.03 -14.23 -2.64
CA THR A 446 18.00 -14.37 -1.54
C THR A 446 19.27 -13.57 -1.79
N ILE A 447 19.74 -12.86 -0.77
CA ILE A 447 21.11 -12.34 -0.68
C ILE A 447 21.82 -13.25 0.33
N ASN A 448 22.83 -14.00 -0.14
CA ASN A 448 23.54 -15.02 0.62
C ASN A 448 25.01 -14.62 0.79
N GLY A 449 25.44 -14.36 2.02
CA GLY A 449 26.80 -13.88 2.32
C GLY A 449 27.90 -14.90 2.14
N ASN A 450 27.56 -16.19 1.98
CA ASN A 450 28.53 -17.28 1.86
C ASN A 450 29.55 -17.31 3.03
N GLY A 451 29.08 -16.97 4.25
CA GLY A 451 29.92 -16.62 5.39
C GLY A 451 30.78 -17.73 6.01
N TYR A 452 30.57 -19.00 5.63
CA TYR A 452 31.14 -20.16 6.35
C TYR A 452 32.66 -20.09 6.58
N LYS A 453 33.42 -19.77 5.52
CA LYS A 453 34.89 -19.67 5.60
C LYS A 453 35.34 -18.58 6.57
N PHE A 454 34.64 -17.44 6.58
CA PHE A 454 34.92 -16.34 7.51
C PHE A 454 34.63 -16.71 8.96
N TRP A 455 33.59 -17.53 9.21
CA TRP A 455 33.28 -18.01 10.56
C TRP A 455 34.35 -18.97 11.07
N VAL A 456 34.79 -19.92 10.23
CA VAL A 456 35.90 -20.84 10.57
C VAL A 456 37.16 -20.04 10.89
N GLU A 457 37.52 -19.08 10.03
CA GLU A 457 38.69 -18.23 10.25
C GLU A 457 38.57 -17.43 11.55
N PHE A 458 37.39 -16.87 11.86
CA PHE A 458 37.16 -16.16 13.12
C PHE A 458 37.47 -17.04 14.34
N TRP A 459 36.82 -18.20 14.43
CA TRP A 459 36.95 -19.08 15.60
C TRP A 459 38.36 -19.68 15.72
N ASP A 460 38.99 -20.04 14.61
CA ASP A 460 40.38 -20.50 14.59
C ASP A 460 41.35 -19.44 15.13
N ASN A 461 41.13 -18.16 14.80
CA ASN A 461 41.96 -17.07 15.30
C ASN A 461 41.67 -16.74 16.77
N VAL A 462 40.40 -16.77 17.19
CA VAL A 462 40.03 -16.66 18.61
C VAL A 462 40.75 -17.74 19.43
N GLU A 463 40.73 -18.99 18.97
CA GLU A 463 41.41 -20.10 19.65
C GLU A 463 42.93 -19.87 19.74
N ARG A 464 43.55 -19.39 18.67
CA ARG A 464 44.99 -19.03 18.67
C ARG A 464 45.31 -17.88 19.62
N ALA A 465 44.52 -16.81 19.60
CA ALA A 465 44.70 -15.65 20.49
C ALA A 465 44.59 -16.08 21.96
N ASN A 466 43.57 -16.89 22.28
CA ASN A 466 43.36 -17.46 23.60
C ASN A 466 44.56 -18.29 24.09
N LYS A 467 45.09 -19.19 23.24
CA LYS A 467 46.29 -19.98 23.57
C LYS A 467 47.53 -19.11 23.84
N SER A 468 47.57 -17.90 23.31
CA SER A 468 48.67 -16.95 23.51
C SER A 468 48.46 -15.95 24.65
N GLY A 469 47.29 -15.97 25.31
CA GLY A 469 46.94 -14.98 26.35
C GLY A 469 46.76 -13.55 25.83
N ARG A 470 46.54 -13.41 24.51
CA ARG A 470 46.37 -12.11 23.86
C ARG A 470 44.88 -11.72 23.86
N PRO A 471 44.51 -10.49 24.24
CA PRO A 471 43.15 -9.98 24.06
C PRO A 471 42.72 -10.02 22.59
N TRP A 472 41.46 -10.37 22.34
CA TRP A 472 40.90 -10.51 21.00
C TRP A 472 39.68 -9.61 20.80
N THR A 473 39.56 -8.99 19.63
CA THR A 473 38.39 -8.17 19.25
C THR A 473 37.70 -8.72 18.00
N ASN A 474 36.41 -8.39 17.83
CA ASN A 474 35.61 -8.87 16.69
C ASN A 474 36.13 -8.43 15.32
N LEU A 475 36.91 -7.34 15.28
CA LEU A 475 37.41 -6.69 14.07
C LEU A 475 38.75 -7.27 13.57
N GLU A 476 39.40 -8.17 14.33
CA GLU A 476 40.70 -8.73 13.96
C GLU A 476 40.63 -9.66 12.74
N VAL A 477 39.53 -10.39 12.56
CA VAL A 477 39.21 -11.04 11.28
C VAL A 477 38.29 -10.11 10.49
N ARG A 478 38.77 -9.69 9.33
CA ARG A 478 38.07 -8.78 8.42
C ARG A 478 37.00 -9.56 7.68
N ARG A 479 35.73 -9.22 7.89
CA ARG A 479 34.56 -9.97 7.39
C ARG A 479 33.57 -9.02 6.74
N PRO A 480 33.06 -9.28 5.53
CA PRO A 480 32.07 -8.40 4.92
C PRO A 480 30.71 -8.51 5.63
N ARG A 481 30.02 -7.39 5.76
CA ARG A 481 28.58 -7.39 6.09
C ARG A 481 27.78 -7.82 4.86
N LEU A 482 26.51 -8.17 5.05
CA LEU A 482 25.66 -8.51 3.92
C LEU A 482 25.07 -7.27 3.24
N VAL A 483 24.40 -6.40 3.99
CA VAL A 483 23.82 -5.15 3.48
C VAL A 483 24.32 -3.97 4.32
N PHE A 484 24.80 -2.92 3.67
CA PHE A 484 25.17 -1.66 4.32
C PHE A 484 24.59 -0.45 3.57
N LEU A 485 23.62 0.21 4.20
CA LEU A 485 23.10 1.49 3.72
C LEU A 485 23.63 2.61 4.60
N TRP A 486 24.12 3.67 3.98
CA TRP A 486 24.69 4.81 4.68
C TRP A 486 24.05 6.10 4.17
N GLY A 487 23.38 6.85 5.04
CA GLY A 487 22.93 8.20 4.74
C GLY A 487 21.82 8.26 3.69
N CYS A 488 20.95 7.26 3.66
CA CYS A 488 19.87 7.15 2.67
C CYS A 488 18.53 7.56 3.31
N ASP A 489 17.75 8.36 2.58
CA ASP A 489 16.41 8.74 2.99
C ASP A 489 15.35 7.98 2.17
N ASN A 490 14.23 7.62 2.80
CA ASN A 490 13.10 6.92 2.17
C ASN A 490 13.50 5.56 1.56
N ALA A 491 14.30 4.76 2.27
CA ALA A 491 14.76 3.45 1.79
C ALA A 491 13.82 2.31 2.20
N CYS A 492 13.80 1.22 1.43
CA CYS A 492 12.93 0.06 1.68
C CYS A 492 13.63 -1.28 1.42
N LEU A 493 13.46 -2.23 2.34
CA LEU A 493 13.74 -3.65 2.15
C LEU A 493 12.44 -4.44 2.31
N SER A 494 12.01 -5.15 1.25
CA SER A 494 10.69 -5.83 1.26
C SER A 494 10.74 -7.25 0.69
N GLY A 495 10.39 -8.24 1.52
CA GLY A 495 10.19 -9.62 1.09
C GLY A 495 11.46 -10.46 0.86
N VAL A 496 12.65 -9.87 0.97
CA VAL A 496 13.92 -10.55 0.68
C VAL A 496 14.38 -11.48 1.79
N ARG A 497 15.18 -12.48 1.40
CA ARG A 497 15.88 -13.37 2.32
C ARG A 497 17.34 -12.95 2.44
N LEU A 498 17.79 -12.66 3.66
CA LEU A 498 19.17 -12.27 3.99
C LEU A 498 19.80 -13.41 4.79
N ILE A 499 20.74 -14.15 4.21
CA ILE A 499 21.28 -15.35 4.88
C ILE A 499 22.81 -15.39 4.91
N ASN A 500 23.34 -16.09 5.91
CA ASN A 500 24.75 -16.48 6.00
C ASN A 500 25.73 -15.30 5.89
N SER A 501 25.42 -14.19 6.56
CA SER A 501 26.34 -13.05 6.65
C SER A 501 27.65 -13.45 7.36
N ALA A 502 28.78 -12.89 6.93
CA ALA A 502 30.08 -13.12 7.58
C ALA A 502 30.27 -12.29 8.86
N PHE A 503 29.58 -11.15 8.95
CA PHE A 503 29.49 -10.24 10.10
C PHE A 503 28.01 -9.81 10.26
N TRP A 504 27.73 -8.57 10.68
CA TRP A 504 26.38 -8.00 10.72
C TRP A 504 25.63 -8.19 9.41
N THR A 505 24.37 -8.58 9.52
CA THR A 505 23.57 -8.94 8.35
C THR A 505 23.05 -7.69 7.65
N SER A 506 22.34 -6.81 8.34
CA SER A 506 21.89 -5.56 7.75
C SER A 506 22.22 -4.38 8.65
N HIS A 507 23.04 -3.47 8.14
CA HIS A 507 23.52 -2.31 8.87
C HIS A 507 23.06 -1.04 8.17
N PHE A 508 22.32 -0.21 8.91
CA PHE A 508 21.80 1.06 8.45
C PHE A 508 22.44 2.14 9.29
N TYR A 509 23.23 3.01 8.65
CA TYR A 509 23.92 4.10 9.31
C TYR A 509 23.37 5.43 8.82
N ARG A 510 22.79 6.24 9.73
CA ARG A 510 22.20 7.55 9.41
C ARG A 510 21.16 7.52 8.30
N CYS A 511 20.31 6.50 8.30
CA CYS A 511 19.19 6.43 7.38
C CYS A 511 17.93 7.03 8.01
N ASN A 512 17.13 7.71 7.20
CA ASN A 512 15.84 8.25 7.61
C ASN A 512 14.70 7.63 6.81
N ASP A 513 13.53 7.51 7.43
CA ASP A 513 12.32 7.01 6.75
C ASP A 513 12.55 5.62 6.12
N LEU A 514 13.04 4.68 6.94
CA LEU A 514 13.42 3.34 6.50
C LEU A 514 12.31 2.33 6.80
N VAL A 515 11.93 1.53 5.81
CA VAL A 515 11.00 0.40 5.99
C VAL A 515 11.72 -0.92 5.73
N ILE A 516 11.64 -1.84 6.68
CA ILE A 516 12.10 -3.22 6.54
C ILE A 516 10.90 -4.10 6.80
N GLU A 517 10.38 -4.77 5.77
CA GLU A 517 9.14 -5.50 5.87
C GLU A 517 9.18 -6.90 5.25
N ASN A 518 8.51 -7.84 5.92
CA ASN A 518 8.31 -9.21 5.44
C ASN A 518 9.61 -9.91 5.03
N CYS A 519 10.74 -9.52 5.62
CA CYS A 519 12.06 -10.08 5.32
C CYS A 519 12.35 -11.30 6.20
N GLU A 520 13.17 -12.23 5.68
CA GLU A 520 13.69 -13.37 6.43
C GLU A 520 15.20 -13.19 6.61
N VAL A 521 15.66 -12.98 7.84
CA VAL A 521 17.07 -12.70 8.15
C VAL A 521 17.64 -13.82 9.01
N GLN A 522 18.65 -14.53 8.52
CA GLN A 522 19.17 -15.73 9.19
C GLN A 522 20.68 -15.89 9.14
N ALA A 523 21.25 -16.35 10.26
CA ALA A 523 22.61 -16.85 10.34
C ALA A 523 22.66 -18.09 11.23
N PRO A 524 23.39 -19.15 10.84
CA PRO A 524 23.35 -20.42 11.53
C PRO A 524 24.25 -20.45 12.78
N ARG A 525 23.94 -21.38 13.70
CA ARG A 525 24.84 -21.80 14.80
C ARG A 525 25.63 -23.07 14.50
N GLU A 526 25.18 -23.85 13.51
CA GLU A 526 25.72 -25.14 13.14
C GLU A 526 25.98 -25.21 11.62
N PRO A 527 27.02 -25.91 11.16
CA PRO A 527 28.03 -26.62 11.96
C PRO A 527 29.09 -25.69 12.58
N VAL A 528 29.07 -24.41 12.21
CA VAL A 528 29.94 -23.37 12.77
C VAL A 528 29.08 -22.16 13.08
N ARG A 529 29.28 -21.60 14.27
CA ARG A 529 28.61 -20.38 14.73
C ARG A 529 28.96 -19.19 13.87
N ALA A 530 27.97 -18.39 13.46
CA ALA A 530 28.15 -17.15 12.71
C ALA A 530 28.38 -15.97 13.69
N PRO A 531 29.63 -15.62 14.03
CA PRO A 531 29.90 -14.65 15.10
C PRO A 531 29.54 -13.23 14.65
N SER A 532 28.99 -12.42 15.55
CA SER A 532 28.64 -11.01 15.27
C SER A 532 27.67 -10.88 14.09
N SER A 533 26.65 -11.74 14.03
CA SER A 533 25.72 -11.84 12.89
C SER A 533 24.38 -11.13 13.14
N ASP A 534 24.38 -10.03 13.89
CA ASP A 534 23.22 -9.18 14.20
C ASP A 534 22.28 -9.08 12.98
N ALA A 535 20.97 -9.28 13.19
CA ALA A 535 20.03 -9.34 12.07
C ALA A 535 19.80 -7.94 11.49
N ILE A 536 19.43 -6.97 12.33
CA ILE A 536 19.20 -5.56 11.95
C ILE A 536 19.92 -4.63 12.93
N ASP A 537 20.84 -3.81 12.41
CA ASP A 537 21.55 -2.77 13.13
C ASP A 537 21.11 -1.38 12.65
N LEU A 538 20.48 -0.62 13.55
CA LEU A 538 20.06 0.76 13.31
C LEU A 538 21.04 1.71 14.02
N ASP A 539 22.05 2.19 13.31
CA ASP A 539 23.10 3.11 13.80
C ASP A 539 22.73 4.56 13.46
N GLY A 540 22.26 5.33 14.44
CA GLY A 540 21.89 6.74 14.26
C GLY A 540 20.76 6.97 13.26
N CYS A 541 19.75 6.10 13.24
CA CYS A 541 18.64 6.15 12.28
C CYS A 541 17.38 6.78 12.87
N HIS A 542 16.54 7.36 12.01
CA HIS A 542 15.30 8.02 12.43
C HIS A 542 14.09 7.54 11.61
N ARG A 543 12.93 7.41 12.25
CA ARG A 543 11.65 7.04 11.62
C ARG A 543 11.77 5.70 10.87
N VAL A 544 12.00 4.64 11.62
CA VAL A 544 12.23 3.29 11.07
C VAL A 544 11.06 2.38 11.42
N ILE A 545 10.58 1.62 10.43
CA ILE A 545 9.58 0.57 10.62
C ILE A 545 10.20 -0.78 10.26
N VAL A 546 10.24 -1.69 11.23
CA VAL A 546 10.55 -3.12 11.02
C VAL A 546 9.26 -3.91 11.24
N ARG A 547 8.72 -4.54 10.19
CA ARG A 547 7.42 -5.23 10.31
C ARG A 547 7.31 -6.58 9.61
N GLY A 548 6.64 -7.53 10.26
CA GLY A 548 6.35 -8.83 9.64
C GLY A 548 7.58 -9.68 9.31
N CYS A 549 8.75 -9.35 9.87
CA CYS A 549 10.01 -10.04 9.58
C CYS A 549 10.19 -11.30 10.45
N TYR A 550 10.93 -12.28 9.93
CA TYR A 550 11.49 -13.39 10.70
C TYR A 550 12.98 -13.17 10.90
N LEU A 551 13.43 -13.04 12.16
CA LEU A 551 14.80 -12.70 12.53
C LEU A 551 15.41 -13.84 13.34
N ASN A 552 16.46 -14.50 12.84
CA ASN A 552 17.10 -15.62 13.51
C ASN A 552 18.60 -15.72 13.16
N CYS A 553 19.41 -14.94 13.84
CA CYS A 553 20.87 -14.93 13.70
C CYS A 553 21.56 -15.39 15.00
N ASP A 554 22.88 -15.49 14.99
CA ASP A 554 23.70 -15.85 16.17
C ASP A 554 24.24 -14.60 16.89
N ASP A 555 23.43 -13.53 16.90
CA ASP A 555 23.60 -12.33 17.73
C ASP A 555 22.26 -11.59 17.95
N ASP A 556 22.26 -10.27 18.10
CA ASP A 556 21.05 -9.47 18.36
C ASP A 556 20.05 -9.47 17.18
N GLY A 557 18.74 -9.41 17.48
CA GLY A 557 17.65 -9.39 16.50
C GLY A 557 17.46 -8.01 15.88
N VAL A 558 16.93 -7.06 16.66
CA VAL A 558 16.94 -5.64 16.30
C VAL A 558 17.83 -4.92 17.31
N CYS A 559 18.94 -4.35 16.84
CA CYS A 559 19.90 -3.64 17.66
C CYS A 559 19.90 -2.14 17.32
N LEU A 560 19.71 -1.30 18.34
CA LEU A 560 19.85 0.15 18.19
C LEU A 560 21.26 0.57 18.60
N LYS A 561 21.91 1.35 17.72
CA LYS A 561 23.29 1.84 17.85
C LYS A 561 23.35 3.32 17.46
N GLY A 562 24.42 4.01 17.81
CA GLY A 562 24.57 5.46 17.66
C GLY A 562 25.95 5.96 18.08
N GLY A 563 26.81 5.12 18.67
CA GLY A 563 28.17 5.45 19.08
C GLY A 563 28.56 4.85 20.43
N LYS A 564 29.87 4.73 20.69
CA LYS A 564 30.42 4.38 22.01
C LYS A 564 31.69 5.14 22.34
N GLY A 565 31.95 5.31 23.63
CA GLY A 565 33.15 5.92 24.18
C GLY A 565 32.87 7.24 24.89
N VAL A 566 33.91 7.74 25.58
CA VAL A 566 33.79 8.82 26.56
C VAL A 566 33.20 10.11 25.99
N TYR A 567 33.52 10.41 24.73
CA TYR A 567 33.07 11.62 24.03
C TYR A 567 32.09 11.31 22.89
N ALA A 568 31.45 10.15 22.94
CA ALA A 568 30.61 9.68 21.84
C ALA A 568 29.36 10.55 21.65
N ASP A 569 28.78 11.06 22.73
CA ASP A 569 27.63 11.96 22.76
C ASP A 569 27.92 13.35 22.15
N CYS A 570 29.19 13.73 22.08
CA CYS A 570 29.65 14.99 21.47
C CYS A 570 30.26 14.81 20.06
N SER A 571 30.35 13.58 19.55
CA SER A 571 30.99 13.29 18.27
C SER A 571 30.05 13.51 17.09
N TYR A 572 30.52 14.22 16.05
CA TYR A 572 29.77 14.45 14.81
C TYR A 572 29.51 13.18 14.00
N GLU A 573 30.18 12.06 14.31
CA GLU A 573 30.01 10.76 13.65
C GLU A 573 28.90 9.92 14.26
N ASN A 574 28.42 10.33 15.43
CA ASN A 574 27.44 9.62 16.23
C ASN A 574 26.09 10.33 16.15
N ASP A 575 25.03 9.60 16.38
CA ASP A 575 23.68 10.17 16.34
C ASP A 575 22.73 9.39 17.25
N SER A 576 21.59 10.01 17.55
CA SER A 576 20.50 9.38 18.28
C SER A 576 19.74 8.40 17.38
N VAL A 577 19.05 7.44 17.99
CA VAL A 577 18.10 6.58 17.28
C VAL A 577 16.70 6.92 17.72
N THR A 578 15.87 7.42 16.80
CA THR A 578 14.54 7.93 17.18
C THR A 578 13.41 7.40 16.30
N ASP A 579 12.21 7.30 16.89
CA ASP A 579 10.98 6.96 16.17
C ASP A 579 11.05 5.58 15.51
N ILE A 580 11.29 4.55 16.32
CA ILE A 580 11.46 3.17 15.87
C ILE A 580 10.21 2.36 16.18
N LEU A 581 9.67 1.69 15.17
CA LEU A 581 8.56 0.74 15.31
C LEU A 581 9.00 -0.66 14.87
N VAL A 582 8.93 -1.63 15.78
CA VAL A 582 9.07 -3.06 15.51
C VAL A 582 7.71 -3.73 15.71
N ASP A 583 7.04 -4.15 14.63
CA ASP A 583 5.62 -4.60 14.66
C ASP A 583 5.43 -5.97 13.99
N GLY A 584 4.79 -6.91 14.68
CA GLY A 584 4.39 -8.18 14.05
C GLY A 584 5.54 -9.09 13.61
N CYS A 585 6.74 -8.94 14.20
CA CYS A 585 7.91 -9.76 13.86
C CYS A 585 7.96 -11.07 14.68
N VAL A 586 8.67 -12.05 14.14
CA VAL A 586 8.98 -13.32 14.80
C VAL A 586 10.49 -13.41 15.06
N PHE A 587 10.87 -13.62 16.31
CA PHE A 587 12.26 -13.71 16.74
C PHE A 587 12.62 -15.18 17.03
N GLY A 588 13.50 -15.74 16.21
CA GLY A 588 13.88 -17.15 16.23
C GLY A 588 14.93 -17.50 17.29
N PRO A 589 15.23 -18.81 17.45
CA PRO A 589 15.87 -19.36 18.63
C PRO A 589 17.36 -19.04 18.82
N ASN A 590 18.06 -18.59 17.79
CA ASN A 590 19.52 -18.43 17.83
C ASN A 590 19.98 -17.07 18.40
N LEU A 591 19.06 -16.14 18.66
CA LEU A 591 19.42 -14.76 18.98
C LEU A 591 20.09 -14.61 20.36
N HIS A 592 20.95 -13.60 20.48
CA HIS A 592 21.53 -13.15 21.74
C HIS A 592 20.66 -12.11 22.45
N GLY A 593 19.87 -11.34 21.72
CA GLY A 593 18.91 -10.36 22.23
C GLY A 593 17.78 -10.14 21.23
N THR A 594 16.58 -9.84 21.71
CA THR A 594 15.41 -9.63 20.84
C THR A 594 15.37 -8.17 20.34
N LEU A 595 15.08 -7.22 21.24
CA LEU A 595 15.31 -5.79 21.05
C LEU A 595 16.45 -5.37 21.97
N THR A 596 17.58 -5.01 21.38
CA THR A 596 18.79 -4.60 22.10
C THR A 596 19.06 -3.12 21.86
N LEU A 597 19.28 -2.35 22.93
CA LEU A 597 19.85 -1.01 22.86
C LEU A 597 21.30 -1.12 23.32
N GLY A 598 22.22 -0.82 22.39
CA GLY A 598 23.65 -0.82 22.62
C GLY A 598 24.38 -2.12 22.22
N SER A 599 25.65 -2.29 22.60
CA SER A 599 26.34 -1.43 23.56
C SER A 599 26.67 -0.05 23.00
N GLU A 600 26.77 0.08 21.68
CA GLU A 600 27.13 1.33 21.00
C GLU A 600 25.94 2.24 20.77
N CYS A 601 25.20 2.63 21.80
CA CYS A 601 24.07 3.55 21.66
C CYS A 601 24.14 4.65 22.72
N ILE A 602 24.38 5.88 22.27
CA ILE A 602 24.42 7.09 23.10
C ILE A 602 23.02 7.60 23.47
N HIS A 603 22.05 7.43 22.58
CA HIS A 603 20.69 7.91 22.78
C HIS A 603 19.69 7.11 21.95
N ALA A 604 18.62 6.65 22.60
CA ALA A 604 17.47 6.06 21.94
C ALA A 604 16.17 6.67 22.50
N ASP A 605 15.29 7.14 21.62
CA ASP A 605 14.05 7.82 21.97
C ASP A 605 12.88 7.33 21.11
N ASN A 606 11.68 7.25 21.69
CA ASN A 606 10.44 6.85 21.03
C ASN A 606 10.57 5.51 20.29
N VAL A 607 10.85 4.45 21.05
CA VAL A 607 11.05 3.08 20.53
C VAL A 607 9.87 2.22 20.94
N VAL A 608 9.17 1.64 19.97
CA VAL A 608 8.01 0.77 20.19
C VAL A 608 8.25 -0.60 19.57
N MET A 609 8.22 -1.65 20.39
CA MET A 609 8.11 -3.03 19.92
C MET A 609 6.74 -3.58 20.30
N ARG A 610 5.98 -4.08 19.33
CA ARG A 610 4.64 -4.61 19.57
C ARG A 610 4.22 -5.78 18.71
N ASN A 611 3.22 -6.53 19.21
CA ASN A 611 2.56 -7.63 18.50
C ASN A 611 3.54 -8.71 18.00
N CYS A 612 4.65 -8.90 18.70
CA CYS A 612 5.72 -9.80 18.26
C CYS A 612 5.63 -11.15 18.97
N ARG A 613 6.12 -12.19 18.29
CA ARG A 613 6.33 -13.52 18.86
C ARG A 613 7.82 -13.75 19.06
N VAL A 614 8.19 -14.19 20.25
CA VAL A 614 9.57 -14.51 20.62
C VAL A 614 9.66 -16.01 20.87
N ASP A 615 10.63 -16.69 20.23
CA ASP A 615 10.86 -18.13 20.38
C ASP A 615 12.35 -18.41 20.64
N ASN A 616 12.95 -17.70 21.59
CA ASN A 616 14.36 -17.79 21.94
C ASN A 616 14.58 -17.92 23.45
N ASP A 617 15.85 -17.96 23.86
CA ASP A 617 16.26 -18.09 25.25
C ASP A 617 16.99 -16.83 25.74
N CYS A 618 16.78 -15.68 25.07
CA CYS A 618 17.41 -14.40 25.40
C CYS A 618 16.40 -13.34 25.89
N SER A 619 16.88 -12.16 26.25
CA SER A 619 16.04 -11.08 26.77
C SER A 619 15.15 -10.48 25.68
N VAL A 620 13.89 -10.18 26.01
CA VAL A 620 12.97 -9.44 25.12
C VAL A 620 13.45 -8.00 24.95
N LEU A 621 13.65 -7.28 26.07
CA LEU A 621 14.28 -5.96 26.08
C LEU A 621 15.64 -6.06 26.77
N ARG A 622 16.71 -5.70 26.05
CA ARG A 622 18.07 -5.65 26.61
C ARG A 622 18.66 -4.25 26.48
N LEU A 623 19.12 -3.67 27.58
CA LEU A 623 19.87 -2.41 27.60
C LEU A 623 21.30 -2.69 28.10
N LYS A 624 22.29 -2.50 27.21
CA LYS A 624 23.71 -2.71 27.50
C LYS A 624 24.33 -1.39 28.00
N MET A 625 24.45 -1.22 29.32
CA MET A 625 24.83 0.05 29.96
C MET A 625 26.35 0.18 30.12
N ARG A 626 26.99 0.99 29.28
CA ARG A 626 28.44 1.16 29.26
C ARG A 626 28.90 2.24 30.26
N PRO A 627 29.82 1.92 31.19
CA PRO A 627 30.38 2.91 32.12
C PRO A 627 31.39 3.88 31.47
N ASP A 628 31.71 3.71 30.19
CA ASP A 628 32.57 4.62 29.41
C ASP A 628 31.80 5.51 28.43
N THR A 629 30.46 5.50 28.44
CA THR A 629 29.64 6.21 27.46
C THR A 629 28.48 6.90 28.14
N TYR A 630 28.22 8.19 27.83
CA TYR A 630 27.00 8.85 28.27
C TYR A 630 25.82 8.27 27.48
N GLN A 631 24.81 7.74 28.19
CA GLN A 631 23.70 7.02 27.56
C GLN A 631 22.36 7.52 28.05
N THR A 632 21.47 7.89 27.14
CA THR A 632 20.07 8.21 27.46
C THR A 632 19.14 7.25 26.73
N TYR A 633 18.27 6.56 27.45
CA TYR A 633 17.25 5.68 26.87
C TYR A 633 15.88 6.10 27.37
N GLU A 634 15.02 6.57 26.46
CA GLU A 634 13.75 7.14 26.85
C GLU A 634 12.57 6.82 25.92
N ASN A 635 11.37 6.90 26.48
CA ASN A 635 10.11 6.69 25.76
C ASN A 635 10.05 5.34 25.04
N ILE A 636 10.38 4.26 25.77
CA ILE A 636 10.44 2.90 25.24
C ILE A 636 9.16 2.14 25.62
N ARG A 637 8.51 1.51 24.65
CA ARG A 637 7.32 0.67 24.84
C ARG A 637 7.54 -0.71 24.26
N VAL A 638 7.32 -1.74 25.07
CA VAL A 638 7.29 -3.15 24.64
C VAL A 638 5.93 -3.72 25.01
N GLU A 639 5.10 -4.05 24.02
CA GLU A 639 3.71 -4.45 24.28
C GLU A 639 3.22 -5.63 23.44
N ASN A 640 2.26 -6.40 23.94
CA ASN A 640 1.64 -7.51 23.21
C ASN A 640 2.67 -8.56 22.73
N ILE A 641 3.51 -9.03 23.66
CA ILE A 641 4.55 -10.04 23.37
C ILE A 641 4.06 -11.44 23.77
N THR A 642 4.32 -12.42 22.91
CA THR A 642 3.98 -13.82 23.16
C THR A 642 5.14 -14.77 22.91
N GLY A 643 5.15 -15.94 23.56
CA GLY A 643 6.03 -17.05 23.22
C GLY A 643 6.99 -17.48 24.33
N ARG A 644 8.22 -17.87 23.96
CA ARG A 644 9.30 -18.29 24.86
C ARG A 644 10.49 -17.34 24.73
N PHE A 645 10.97 -16.86 25.86
CA PHE A 645 12.12 -15.94 25.96
C PHE A 645 12.92 -16.25 27.24
N GLY A 646 14.19 -15.88 27.30
CA GLY A 646 15.01 -16.06 28.50
C GLY A 646 14.52 -15.16 29.65
N THR A 647 14.52 -13.86 29.42
CA THR A 647 14.02 -12.86 30.38
C THR A 647 13.14 -11.83 29.68
N LEU A 648 12.25 -11.18 30.42
CA LEU A 648 11.45 -10.09 29.85
C LEU A 648 12.31 -8.82 29.69
N VAL A 649 13.16 -8.53 30.67
CA VAL A 649 14.01 -7.33 30.66
C VAL A 649 15.37 -7.62 31.26
N GLU A 650 16.41 -7.07 30.64
CA GLU A 650 17.77 -7.09 31.17
C GLU A 650 18.42 -5.71 31.00
N ILE A 651 18.76 -5.07 32.11
CA ILE A 651 19.47 -3.79 32.17
C ILE A 651 20.68 -3.98 33.07
N LEU A 652 21.87 -4.06 32.49
CA LEU A 652 23.10 -4.44 33.18
C LEU A 652 24.31 -3.65 32.65
N PRO A 653 25.36 -3.45 33.48
CA PRO A 653 26.66 -2.96 33.05
C PRO A 653 27.22 -3.77 31.89
N TRP A 654 27.84 -3.08 30.93
CA TRP A 654 28.47 -3.70 29.78
C TRP A 654 29.90 -3.16 29.61
N LYS A 655 30.89 -3.96 30.01
CA LYS A 655 32.32 -3.58 30.03
C LYS A 655 33.14 -4.15 28.87
N GLN A 656 32.49 -4.77 27.88
CA GLN A 656 33.19 -5.30 26.72
C GLN A 656 33.93 -4.17 25.98
N PHE A 657 35.24 -4.34 25.84
CA PHE A 657 36.16 -3.34 25.26
C PHE A 657 36.09 -1.97 25.97
N PHE A 658 35.84 -1.96 27.29
CA PHE A 658 35.79 -0.75 28.09
C PHE A 658 37.11 0.02 28.06
N THR A 659 37.02 1.34 27.89
CA THR A 659 38.16 2.25 28.01
C THR A 659 37.70 3.68 28.24
N LEU A 660 38.34 4.39 29.18
CA LEU A 660 38.16 5.85 29.34
C LEU A 660 39.09 6.67 28.44
N GLU A 661 39.90 6.02 27.58
CA GLU A 661 40.85 6.70 26.67
C GLU A 661 41.80 7.69 27.40
N GLY A 662 42.11 7.42 28.67
CA GLY A 662 42.95 8.29 29.51
C GLY A 662 42.22 9.52 30.09
N SER A 663 40.91 9.62 29.91
CA SER A 663 40.06 10.66 30.45
C SER A 663 39.75 10.45 31.95
N ASN A 664 39.41 11.56 32.63
CA ASN A 664 38.86 11.58 34.00
C ASN A 664 37.34 11.84 34.00
N GLU A 665 36.68 11.77 32.84
CA GLU A 665 35.22 11.85 32.75
C GLU A 665 34.57 10.68 33.51
N HIS A 666 33.34 10.92 33.97
CA HIS A 666 32.51 9.92 34.62
C HIS A 666 31.18 9.79 33.88
N PRO A 667 31.16 9.08 32.73
CA PRO A 667 29.94 8.89 31.97
C PRO A 667 28.85 8.19 32.79
N VAL A 668 27.61 8.64 32.62
CA VAL A 668 26.43 8.12 33.32
C VAL A 668 25.29 7.81 32.36
N GLY A 669 24.44 6.87 32.77
CA GLY A 669 23.23 6.46 32.08
C GLY A 669 21.96 7.06 32.69
N LEU A 670 21.01 7.43 31.83
CA LEU A 670 19.64 7.77 32.19
C LEU A 670 18.66 6.88 31.43
N ILE A 671 17.86 6.10 32.14
CA ILE A 671 16.76 5.31 31.59
C ILE A 671 15.46 5.88 32.15
N ARG A 672 14.56 6.35 31.28
CA ARG A 672 13.28 6.93 31.72
C ARG A 672 12.09 6.62 30.82
N ASN A 673 10.89 6.63 31.41
CA ASN A 673 9.64 6.40 30.68
C ASN A 673 9.67 5.11 29.84
N VAL A 674 9.91 3.98 30.51
CA VAL A 674 9.91 2.65 29.90
C VAL A 674 8.68 1.89 30.35
N CYS A 675 7.91 1.36 29.40
CA CYS A 675 6.71 0.58 29.67
C CYS A 675 6.81 -0.79 28.99
N ILE A 676 6.64 -1.86 29.78
CA ILE A 676 6.49 -3.23 29.26
C ILE A 676 5.09 -3.71 29.65
N SER A 677 4.25 -4.08 28.68
CA SER A 677 2.85 -4.42 28.97
C SER A 677 2.29 -5.57 28.14
N ASN A 678 1.26 -6.25 28.66
CA ASN A 678 0.52 -7.31 27.96
C ASN A 678 1.44 -8.40 27.38
N VAL A 679 2.14 -9.10 28.26
CA VAL A 679 3.08 -10.17 27.88
C VAL A 679 2.62 -11.50 28.44
N SER A 680 2.58 -12.53 27.59
CA SER A 680 2.21 -13.89 28.01
C SER A 680 3.13 -14.94 27.41
N GLY A 681 3.39 -16.02 28.15
CA GLY A 681 4.27 -17.08 27.65
C GLY A 681 5.06 -17.81 28.73
N SER A 682 6.28 -18.21 28.38
CA SER A 682 7.21 -18.85 29.30
C SER A 682 8.59 -18.23 29.27
N CYS A 683 9.24 -18.12 30.42
CA CYS A 683 10.59 -17.62 30.53
C CYS A 683 11.45 -18.31 31.59
N GLU A 684 12.73 -17.97 31.66
CA GLU A 684 13.59 -18.42 32.75
C GLU A 684 13.29 -17.61 34.02
N SER A 685 13.22 -16.30 33.89
CA SER A 685 12.83 -15.36 34.96
C SER A 685 12.19 -14.10 34.37
N LEU A 686 11.62 -13.24 35.23
CA LEU A 686 11.11 -11.94 34.77
C LEU A 686 12.25 -11.05 34.28
N GLY A 687 13.44 -11.14 34.89
CA GLY A 687 14.63 -10.42 34.44
C GLY A 687 15.41 -9.75 35.55
N VAL A 688 16.33 -8.86 35.13
CA VAL A 688 17.25 -8.14 36.00
C VAL A 688 17.32 -6.67 35.60
N ILE A 689 17.13 -5.76 36.56
CA ILE A 689 17.40 -4.32 36.41
C ILE A 689 18.43 -3.91 37.45
N ALA A 690 19.67 -3.79 37.01
CA ALA A 690 20.82 -3.46 37.84
C ALA A 690 21.91 -2.80 36.98
N ALA A 691 21.64 -1.59 36.47
CA ALA A 691 22.56 -0.79 35.65
C ALA A 691 23.84 -0.37 36.42
N ASN A 692 24.67 0.52 35.87
CA ASN A 692 25.85 1.01 36.59
C ASN A 692 25.43 1.74 37.88
N ALA A 693 26.35 1.81 38.85
CA ALA A 693 26.04 2.36 40.18
C ALA A 693 25.52 3.80 40.14
N ASP A 694 26.03 4.60 39.19
CA ASP A 694 25.66 6.01 39.01
C ASP A 694 24.54 6.22 37.97
N ASP A 695 24.03 5.14 37.35
CA ASP A 695 22.95 5.21 36.37
C ASP A 695 21.60 5.41 37.06
N THR A 696 20.75 6.23 36.45
CA THR A 696 19.41 6.53 36.94
C THR A 696 18.33 5.79 36.15
N VAL A 697 17.42 5.13 36.85
CA VAL A 697 16.20 4.51 36.27
C VAL A 697 14.97 5.11 36.92
N ILE A 698 14.14 5.82 36.15
CA ILE A 698 12.91 6.48 36.62
C ILE A 698 11.74 6.20 35.67
N ASP A 699 10.50 6.33 36.16
CA ASP A 699 9.29 6.11 35.34
C ASP A 699 9.30 4.79 34.55
N PHE A 700 9.69 3.70 35.21
CA PHE A 700 9.70 2.36 34.64
C PHE A 700 8.47 1.57 35.13
N THR A 701 7.67 1.06 34.21
CA THR A 701 6.46 0.29 34.53
C THR A 701 6.43 -1.04 33.79
N ILE A 702 6.13 -2.12 34.52
CA ILE A 702 5.84 -3.44 33.96
C ILE A 702 4.41 -3.77 34.35
N SER A 703 3.52 -3.97 33.37
CA SER A 703 2.11 -4.25 33.62
C SER A 703 1.54 -5.42 32.84
N ASP A 704 0.47 -6.04 33.35
CA ASP A 704 -0.31 -7.05 32.63
C ASP A 704 0.55 -8.20 32.09
N ILE A 705 1.31 -8.82 32.98
CA ILE A 705 2.21 -9.93 32.66
C ILE A 705 1.60 -11.23 33.18
N ASP A 706 1.50 -12.26 32.34
CA ASP A 706 1.08 -13.61 32.74
C ASP A 706 2.02 -14.66 32.13
N VAL A 707 3.07 -15.01 32.88
CA VAL A 707 4.14 -15.89 32.40
C VAL A 707 4.37 -17.08 33.33
N ARG A 708 4.83 -18.18 32.74
CA ARG A 708 5.40 -19.33 33.47
C ARG A 708 6.92 -19.18 33.51
N ALA A 709 7.53 -19.23 34.70
CA ALA A 709 8.96 -19.05 34.84
C ALA A 709 9.63 -20.14 35.68
N LYS A 710 10.93 -20.40 35.48
CA LYS A 710 11.68 -21.32 36.38
C LYS A 710 11.80 -20.76 37.80
N THR A 711 11.84 -19.44 37.93
CA THR A 711 11.83 -18.74 39.21
C THR A 711 10.80 -17.61 39.23
N CYS A 712 10.22 -17.32 40.39
CA CYS A 712 9.34 -16.17 40.60
C CYS A 712 10.10 -14.92 41.06
N ILE A 713 11.44 -14.97 41.10
CA ILE A 713 12.27 -13.85 41.52
C ILE A 713 12.41 -12.86 40.36
N PHE A 714 12.19 -11.57 40.65
CA PHE A 714 12.58 -10.45 39.79
C PHE A 714 13.69 -9.67 40.49
N ARG A 715 14.84 -9.53 39.84
CA ARG A 715 15.98 -8.83 40.46
C ARG A 715 15.99 -7.38 40.05
N CYS A 716 15.82 -6.48 41.01
CA CYS A 716 15.73 -5.05 40.74
C CYS A 716 16.40 -4.25 41.85
N ASN A 717 17.36 -3.42 41.47
CA ASN A 717 18.02 -2.48 42.39
C ASN A 717 17.28 -1.13 42.49
N TYR A 718 16.21 -0.94 41.71
CA TYR A 718 15.52 0.34 41.58
C TYR A 718 14.10 0.22 42.15
N PRO A 719 13.86 0.73 43.38
CA PRO A 719 12.55 0.61 44.04
C PRO A 719 11.44 1.40 43.35
N GLU A 720 11.78 2.34 42.46
CA GLU A 720 10.80 3.12 41.69
C GLU A 720 10.18 2.35 40.50
N VAL A 721 10.74 1.17 40.16
CA VAL A 721 10.16 0.30 39.13
C VAL A 721 8.80 -0.22 39.61
N ARG A 722 7.73 0.13 38.88
CA ARG A 722 6.35 -0.22 39.24
C ARG A 722 5.93 -1.52 38.56
N LEU A 723 5.38 -2.44 39.34
CA LEU A 723 4.73 -3.65 38.85
C LEU A 723 3.21 -3.53 39.05
N ASP A 724 2.42 -3.67 37.97
CA ASP A 724 0.96 -3.66 38.03
C ASP A 724 0.37 -4.90 37.35
N ASN A 725 -0.46 -5.68 38.05
CA ASN A 725 -1.02 -6.93 37.51
C ASN A 725 0.04 -7.89 36.88
N VAL A 726 1.17 -8.08 37.58
CA VAL A 726 2.24 -8.99 37.16
C VAL A 726 2.09 -10.35 37.84
N LYS A 727 1.92 -11.40 37.04
CA LYS A 727 1.79 -12.80 37.48
C LYS A 727 2.90 -13.65 36.88
N VAL A 728 3.68 -14.27 37.77
CA VAL A 728 4.72 -15.25 37.45
C VAL A 728 4.35 -16.56 38.14
N ASN A 729 4.06 -17.60 37.37
CA ASN A 729 3.50 -18.86 37.88
C ASN A 729 2.21 -18.66 38.71
N GLY A 730 1.35 -17.71 38.30
CA GLY A 730 0.07 -17.43 38.95
C GLY A 730 0.15 -16.60 40.25
N LYS A 731 1.33 -16.13 40.66
CA LYS A 731 1.52 -15.26 41.83
C LYS A 731 2.32 -14.00 41.48
N SER A 732 2.28 -12.99 42.35
CA SER A 732 3.18 -11.83 42.24
C SER A 732 4.65 -12.25 42.39
N PRO A 733 5.58 -11.61 41.65
CA PRO A 733 7.00 -11.92 41.76
C PRO A 733 7.60 -11.43 43.08
N ASP A 734 8.60 -12.15 43.57
CA ASP A 734 9.42 -11.75 44.71
C ASP A 734 10.52 -10.80 44.22
N ILE A 735 10.51 -9.54 44.68
CA ILE A 735 11.51 -8.54 44.27
C ILE A 735 12.72 -8.63 45.21
N LEU A 736 13.88 -8.95 44.64
CA LEU A 736 15.15 -9.03 45.38
C LEU A 736 16.19 -8.10 44.73
N PRO A 737 17.19 -7.61 45.49
CA PRO A 737 18.33 -6.94 44.88
C PRO A 737 19.10 -7.89 43.95
N ALA A 738 19.81 -7.32 42.97
CA ALA A 738 20.75 -8.07 42.16
C ALA A 738 22.06 -8.30 42.91
N ASP A 739 22.58 -9.53 42.84
CA ASP A 739 23.81 -9.94 43.52
C ASP A 739 25.03 -9.39 42.75
N ASP A 740 26.15 -9.13 43.44
CA ASP A 740 27.33 -8.53 42.80
C ASP A 740 27.94 -9.44 41.70
N GLU A 741 27.86 -10.76 41.85
CA GLU A 741 28.24 -11.72 40.78
C GLU A 741 27.43 -11.50 39.49
N MET A 742 26.17 -11.07 39.57
CA MET A 742 25.33 -10.84 38.37
C MET A 742 25.70 -9.53 37.66
N LYS A 743 26.17 -8.52 38.40
CA LYS A 743 26.69 -7.27 37.84
C LYS A 743 28.02 -7.48 37.11
N ASP A 744 28.81 -8.44 37.55
CA ASP A 744 30.08 -8.83 36.93
C ASP A 744 29.94 -9.97 35.90
N SER A 745 28.81 -10.68 35.87
CA SER A 745 28.60 -11.84 34.98
C SER A 745 28.50 -11.51 33.47
N LEU A 746 28.46 -10.23 33.11
CA LEU A 746 28.56 -9.76 31.72
C LEU A 746 29.90 -9.08 31.43
N ASN A 747 30.90 -9.26 32.29
CA ASN A 747 32.30 -9.11 31.93
C ASN A 747 32.66 -10.22 30.93
N PHE A 748 32.15 -10.10 29.70
CA PHE A 748 32.80 -10.70 28.55
C PHE A 748 34.12 -9.96 28.35
N ASP A 749 35.08 -10.20 29.26
CA ASP A 749 36.45 -10.30 28.83
C ASP A 749 36.47 -11.25 27.63
N ALA A 750 37.52 -11.18 26.79
CA ALA A 750 37.77 -12.21 25.77
C ALA A 750 37.73 -13.65 26.32
N VAL A 751 37.60 -13.78 27.65
CA VAL A 751 37.43 -14.94 28.49
C VAL A 751 36.15 -15.77 28.30
N ASP A 752 35.01 -15.24 27.88
CA ASP A 752 33.77 -16.07 27.74
C ASP A 752 33.39 -16.43 26.29
N LEU A 753 34.17 -15.96 25.31
CA LEU A 753 34.46 -16.77 24.12
C LEU A 753 35.32 -18.02 24.49
N GLN A 754 35.81 -18.08 25.75
CA GLN A 754 36.53 -19.12 26.50
C GLN A 754 36.03 -20.54 26.38
N GLN A 755 34.70 -20.69 26.41
CA GLN A 755 34.09 -21.99 26.62
C GLN A 755 32.92 -22.09 25.68
N GLY A 756 33.05 -22.89 24.61
CA GLY A 756 31.92 -23.44 23.85
C GLY A 756 31.04 -24.36 24.70
N LYS A 757 30.80 -24.01 25.97
CA LYS A 757 29.90 -24.68 26.88
C LYS A 757 28.61 -23.90 26.90
N ASN A 758 27.61 -24.49 26.26
CA ASN A 758 26.22 -24.30 26.60
C ASN A 758 26.08 -24.27 28.13
N LYS A 759 25.83 -23.09 28.71
CA LYS A 759 25.03 -23.03 29.93
C LYS A 759 23.60 -22.78 29.49
N MET A 760 22.81 -23.84 29.69
CA MET A 760 21.36 -23.94 29.57
C MET A 760 20.62 -22.82 30.28
#